data_AF-A0A936ZI87-F1
#
_entry.id   AF-A0A936ZI87-F1
#
_cell.length_a   1.000
_cell.length_b   1.000
_cell.length_c   1.000
_cell.angle_alpha   90.00
_cell.angle_beta   90.00
_cell.angle_gamma   90.00
#
_symmetry.space_group_name_H-M   'P 1'
#
loop_
_entity.id
_entity.type
_entity.pdbx_description
1 polymer ?
#
loop_
_entity_poly.entity_id
_entity_poly.type
_entity_poly.pdbx_seq_one_letter_code
_entity_poly.pdbx_strand_id
1 'polypeptide(L)'
;MTFSEEFSSLATFDGYSGVWDTSRPWAPNGVAGTNGELQWYVNPNHAPTSSANPYSISDGVLHITAAPASSDLLPALEGQTYTSGMLTTFHSFAQTYGYFEIRAQLPSGQGLWPAFWLLPLDGTWPPELDVMEMLGHDTTTLHTTVHSQLTGTKQIDLSHYQTSAAIDVADMSIGFHTYGVNWQPDYITWYFDGQEVFQVVTPSDMHRPMYLIANLAVGGEWPGSPDATTKFPATMQIDYIRAYTVVPGGSWSPPPAPVSQDTLVLRVSADLYQGSPHFLVTVNGQQVGNIQTTHAVHNAGEYQDIVIHGNFGSGPHAISIQYYDDFWGGSWEADRNLYIHHVSMNGQAYSSYSFTNNAGMYANDVTSLYSNGTATFLTEAAVAKTEFIGGDGADSFYDIGTGHKVYAGAGNDYIEVWASPSLIDGGEGNDTVCVQATMVFAEGSLNAVENVRVADSVAANFSSLASGLTISSLSAVGGAVTISGTLGNDSISGGADRDTLLGNVGTDTLDGGIGDDVLAGGSDKDILTGGLGADIFVFGRADTASNDKVTDFSAAQGDKLRLFANDYGLAIGRGLEKTGVLSADYFEVSKAATKSHAEFYFNSATRILYWDADGKGGASAAAIASFAIPKGVEASAFIQAKDLMILTADSSTAIPLPTDALNTFATGSTNIAFFGGALDSSTKGNSSRNIMNSKFGNDELSGGGDKDVFLFNTKLHRKNNVDKILDFSAKDDSIWLDNAIFRKLGAGSLTKPKQLKKDFFSIGYKAKDKNDYVIYDNKKGVLYYDADGSGKSKATEFAILAKKLKMTYKDFFMV
;
A
#
# COMPACT_ATOMS: atom_id res chain seq x y z
N MET A 1 21.45 -12.42 -43.80
CA MET A 1 20.80 -13.67 -43.35
C MET A 1 20.68 -14.57 -44.55
N THR A 2 21.15 -15.81 -44.44
CA THR A 2 21.21 -16.82 -45.51
C THR A 2 20.31 -18.02 -45.23
N PHE A 3 19.94 -18.22 -43.97
CA PHE A 3 18.93 -19.17 -43.51
C PHE A 3 18.19 -18.57 -42.31
N SER A 4 16.90 -18.86 -42.20
CA SER A 4 16.09 -18.52 -41.03
C SER A 4 14.92 -19.48 -40.92
N GLU A 5 14.75 -20.06 -39.75
CA GLU A 5 13.56 -20.76 -39.32
C GLU A 5 13.06 -20.10 -38.05
N GLU A 6 11.80 -19.64 -38.08
CA GLU A 6 11.13 -18.92 -36.98
C GLU A 6 9.99 -19.77 -36.39
N PHE A 7 9.88 -21.03 -36.81
CA PHE A 7 8.97 -22.05 -36.29
C PHE A 7 7.50 -21.63 -36.17
N SER A 8 7.01 -20.79 -37.08
CA SER A 8 5.56 -20.60 -37.28
C SER A 8 4.86 -21.89 -37.75
N SER A 9 5.63 -22.82 -38.35
CA SER A 9 5.23 -24.18 -38.73
C SER A 9 6.47 -25.04 -38.94
N LEU A 10 6.38 -26.36 -38.76
CA LEU A 10 7.49 -27.28 -39.03
C LEU A 10 7.33 -27.94 -40.41
N ALA A 11 8.11 -27.49 -41.39
CA ALA A 11 8.13 -28.09 -42.72
C ALA A 11 9.12 -29.27 -42.77
N THR A 12 8.62 -30.49 -42.52
CA THR A 12 9.44 -31.71 -42.59
C THR A 12 9.71 -32.15 -44.02
N PHE A 13 10.89 -32.71 -44.27
CA PHE A 13 11.30 -33.20 -45.58
C PHE A 13 10.51 -34.46 -45.95
N ASP A 14 9.78 -34.40 -47.06
CA ASP A 14 8.91 -35.48 -47.54
C ASP A 14 9.54 -36.35 -48.65
N GLY A 15 10.83 -36.14 -48.92
CA GLY A 15 11.56 -36.74 -50.05
C GLY A 15 11.67 -35.84 -51.28
N TYR A 16 10.91 -34.73 -51.33
CA TYR A 16 10.93 -33.77 -52.43
C TYR A 16 11.15 -32.33 -51.97
N SER A 17 10.50 -31.94 -50.86
CA SER A 17 10.49 -30.58 -50.33
C SER A 17 10.40 -30.59 -48.81
N GLY A 18 10.65 -29.45 -48.16
CA GLY A 18 10.71 -29.32 -46.71
C GLY A 18 12.10 -28.90 -46.24
N VAL A 19 12.13 -28.22 -45.10
CA VAL A 19 13.36 -27.65 -44.54
C VAL A 19 14.09 -28.68 -43.69
N TRP A 20 13.36 -29.46 -42.90
CA TRP A 20 13.95 -30.30 -41.87
C TRP A 20 13.73 -31.78 -42.15
N ASP A 21 14.80 -32.55 -42.34
CA ASP A 21 14.71 -34.00 -42.18
C ASP A 21 14.68 -34.32 -40.68
N THR A 22 13.76 -35.19 -40.28
CA THR A 22 13.56 -35.62 -38.88
C THR A 22 14.36 -36.88 -38.54
N SER A 23 15.27 -37.29 -39.43
CA SER A 23 16.06 -38.50 -39.35
C SER A 23 17.43 -38.31 -40.00
N ARG A 24 18.31 -39.31 -39.93
CA ARG A 24 19.60 -39.26 -40.64
C ARG A 24 19.35 -39.61 -42.13
N PRO A 25 20.10 -39.02 -43.08
CA PRO A 25 19.90 -39.26 -44.52
C PRO A 25 19.97 -40.74 -44.95
N TRP A 26 20.68 -41.56 -44.18
CA TRP A 26 20.83 -43.01 -44.40
C TRP A 26 19.82 -43.87 -43.60
N ALA A 27 18.99 -43.27 -42.76
CA ALA A 27 18.05 -43.95 -41.87
C ALA A 27 16.68 -43.24 -41.86
N PRO A 28 15.94 -43.26 -43.00
CA PRO A 28 14.73 -42.45 -43.19
C PRO A 28 13.56 -42.84 -42.27
N ASN A 29 13.57 -44.02 -41.64
CA ASN A 29 12.46 -44.48 -40.79
C ASN A 29 12.59 -44.05 -39.31
N GLY A 30 13.64 -43.29 -38.98
CA GLY A 30 14.09 -43.06 -37.60
C GLY A 30 15.38 -43.82 -37.30
N VAL A 31 16.06 -43.46 -36.22
CA VAL A 31 17.41 -43.96 -35.95
C VAL A 31 17.74 -43.93 -34.46
N ALA A 32 18.48 -44.93 -33.99
CA ALA A 32 19.11 -44.91 -32.66
C ALA A 32 20.30 -43.94 -32.61
N GLY A 33 20.61 -43.44 -31.41
CA GLY A 33 21.83 -42.68 -31.19
C GLY A 33 23.10 -43.54 -31.30
N THR A 34 24.26 -42.91 -31.41
CA THR A 34 25.54 -43.60 -31.68
C THR A 34 26.49 -43.64 -30.48
N ASN A 35 26.21 -42.89 -29.41
CA ASN A 35 27.14 -42.69 -28.29
C ASN A 35 26.69 -43.40 -26.99
N GLY A 36 26.09 -44.59 -27.10
CA GLY A 36 25.47 -45.29 -25.97
C GLY A 36 24.15 -44.66 -25.50
N GLU A 37 23.58 -43.81 -26.36
CA GLU A 37 22.28 -43.14 -26.21
C GLU A 37 21.12 -44.15 -26.15
N LEU A 38 20.04 -43.77 -25.46
CA LEU A 38 18.89 -44.62 -25.10
C LEU A 38 17.60 -44.26 -25.85
N GLN A 39 17.61 -43.19 -26.62
CA GLN A 39 16.49 -42.74 -27.43
C GLN A 39 16.50 -43.32 -28.85
N TRP A 40 15.29 -43.55 -29.36
CA TRP A 40 15.01 -43.63 -30.78
C TRP A 40 14.59 -42.25 -31.29
N TYR A 41 15.32 -41.70 -32.26
CA TYR A 41 14.89 -40.50 -32.96
C TYR A 41 13.75 -40.85 -33.91
N VAL A 42 12.57 -40.31 -33.63
CA VAL A 42 11.34 -40.62 -34.36
C VAL A 42 11.26 -39.78 -35.63
N ASN A 43 11.02 -40.45 -36.76
CA ASN A 43 10.52 -39.80 -37.96
C ASN A 43 8.97 -39.86 -37.96
N PRO A 44 8.26 -38.72 -37.80
CA PRO A 44 6.81 -38.70 -37.72
C PRO A 44 6.12 -39.09 -39.04
N ASN A 45 6.83 -39.10 -40.16
CA ASN A 45 6.30 -39.51 -41.45
C ASN A 45 6.38 -41.03 -41.67
N HIS A 46 7.00 -41.80 -40.77
CA HIS A 46 7.27 -43.23 -40.96
C HIS A 46 6.73 -44.09 -39.80
N ALA A 47 5.88 -45.06 -40.15
CA ALA A 47 5.43 -46.10 -39.24
C ALA A 47 6.57 -47.10 -38.92
N PRO A 48 6.53 -47.80 -37.78
CA PRO A 48 5.46 -47.81 -36.76
C PRO A 48 5.62 -46.76 -35.65
N THR A 49 6.74 -46.02 -35.63
CA THR A 49 7.09 -45.11 -34.52
C THR A 49 6.51 -43.70 -34.64
N SER A 50 5.93 -43.36 -35.79
CA SER A 50 5.31 -42.06 -36.06
C SER A 50 4.26 -41.61 -35.03
N SER A 51 3.59 -42.55 -34.34
CA SER A 51 2.59 -42.24 -33.31
C SER A 51 3.16 -41.54 -32.07
N ALA A 52 4.48 -41.63 -31.83
CA ALA A 52 5.14 -40.92 -30.73
C ALA A 52 5.51 -39.46 -31.04
N ASN A 53 5.32 -39.00 -32.30
CA ASN A 53 5.76 -37.71 -32.85
C ASN A 53 6.29 -36.71 -31.79
N PRO A 54 7.62 -36.51 -31.70
CA PRO A 54 8.24 -35.72 -30.63
C PRO A 54 8.17 -34.21 -30.88
N TYR A 55 7.60 -33.78 -32.01
CA TYR A 55 7.60 -32.37 -32.43
C TYR A 55 6.22 -31.74 -32.24
N SER A 56 6.18 -30.58 -31.59
CA SER A 56 5.02 -29.71 -31.55
C SER A 56 5.45 -28.25 -31.68
N ILE A 57 4.53 -27.40 -32.15
CA ILE A 57 4.72 -25.94 -32.19
C ILE A 57 3.60 -25.28 -31.41
N SER A 58 3.97 -24.37 -30.51
CA SER A 58 3.05 -23.49 -29.78
C SER A 58 3.66 -22.10 -29.69
N ASP A 59 2.88 -21.06 -30.00
CA ASP A 59 3.29 -19.65 -29.93
C ASP A 59 4.60 -19.30 -30.67
N GLY A 60 4.83 -19.96 -31.82
CA GLY A 60 6.04 -19.76 -32.64
C GLY A 60 7.28 -20.48 -32.12
N VAL A 61 7.16 -21.27 -31.04
CA VAL A 61 8.25 -22.06 -30.48
C VAL A 61 8.11 -23.52 -30.90
N LEU A 62 9.19 -24.11 -31.42
CA LEU A 62 9.31 -25.55 -31.65
C LEU A 62 9.68 -26.26 -30.35
N HIS A 63 8.97 -27.34 -30.04
CA HIS A 63 9.26 -28.23 -28.93
C HIS A 63 9.76 -29.57 -29.48
N ILE A 64 10.97 -29.98 -29.11
CA ILE A 64 11.50 -31.33 -29.30
C ILE A 64 11.39 -32.06 -27.96
N THR A 65 10.49 -33.05 -27.89
CA THR A 65 10.16 -33.74 -26.63
C THR A 65 10.75 -35.14 -26.58
N ALA A 66 11.53 -35.40 -25.53
CA ALA A 66 11.98 -36.72 -25.12
C ALA A 66 11.02 -37.33 -24.10
N ALA A 67 10.70 -38.62 -24.25
CA ALA A 67 9.85 -39.35 -23.33
C ALA A 67 10.17 -40.86 -23.31
N PRO A 68 9.87 -41.59 -22.23
CA PRO A 68 9.88 -43.05 -22.24
C PRO A 68 8.96 -43.59 -23.34
N ALA A 69 9.45 -44.59 -24.07
CA ALA A 69 8.67 -45.22 -25.11
C ALA A 69 7.46 -45.96 -24.54
N SER A 70 6.31 -45.85 -25.20
CA SER A 70 5.14 -46.66 -24.85
C SER A 70 5.40 -48.15 -25.10
N SER A 71 4.73 -49.02 -24.35
CA SER A 71 4.91 -50.48 -24.44
C SER A 71 4.72 -51.02 -25.85
N ASP A 72 3.83 -50.40 -26.63
CA ASP A 72 3.48 -50.82 -27.98
C ASP A 72 4.57 -50.47 -29.00
N LEU A 73 5.42 -49.47 -28.69
CA LEU A 73 6.50 -49.03 -29.56
C LEU A 73 7.80 -49.78 -29.30
N LEU A 74 8.07 -50.24 -28.07
CA LEU A 74 9.31 -50.92 -27.69
C LEU A 74 9.80 -52.00 -28.68
N PRO A 75 8.93 -52.87 -29.26
CA PRO A 75 9.37 -53.87 -30.23
C PRO A 75 9.99 -53.28 -31.52
N ALA A 76 9.69 -52.02 -31.84
CA ALA A 76 10.14 -51.34 -33.04
C ALA A 76 11.34 -50.40 -32.82
N LEU A 77 11.83 -50.24 -31.58
CA LEU A 77 12.88 -49.28 -31.24
C LEU A 77 14.28 -49.89 -31.15
N GLU A 78 14.48 -51.11 -31.67
CA GLU A 78 15.80 -51.77 -31.71
C GLU A 78 16.52 -51.83 -30.34
N GLY A 79 15.76 -51.96 -29.26
CA GLY A 79 16.29 -52.02 -27.88
C GLY A 79 16.37 -50.67 -27.17
N GLN A 80 16.06 -49.56 -27.84
CA GLN A 80 15.93 -48.24 -27.24
C GLN A 80 14.68 -48.16 -26.37
N THR A 81 14.77 -47.39 -25.29
CA THR A 81 13.70 -47.32 -24.26
C THR A 81 13.04 -45.94 -24.18
N TYR A 82 13.56 -44.97 -24.93
CA TYR A 82 13.02 -43.61 -25.03
C TYR A 82 12.74 -43.26 -26.49
N THR A 83 11.87 -42.29 -26.71
CA THR A 83 11.65 -41.63 -28.00
C THR A 83 12.03 -40.15 -27.87
N SER A 84 12.65 -39.59 -28.90
CA SER A 84 12.99 -38.16 -28.96
C SER A 84 13.05 -37.68 -30.42
N GLY A 85 13.44 -36.42 -30.64
CA GLY A 85 13.56 -35.81 -31.96
C GLY A 85 14.97 -35.28 -32.29
N MET A 86 15.26 -35.27 -33.59
CA MET A 86 16.42 -34.67 -34.24
C MET A 86 15.96 -34.03 -35.55
N LEU A 87 16.38 -32.79 -35.80
CA LEU A 87 16.15 -32.10 -37.05
C LEU A 87 17.49 -31.84 -37.75
N THR A 88 17.53 -32.04 -39.07
CA THR A 88 18.70 -31.72 -39.90
C THR A 88 18.33 -31.01 -41.20
N THR A 89 19.16 -30.07 -41.62
CA THR A 89 19.01 -29.36 -42.91
C THR A 89 19.74 -30.05 -44.07
N PHE A 90 20.19 -31.30 -43.92
CA PHE A 90 21.00 -32.02 -44.93
C PHE A 90 20.50 -31.88 -46.38
N HIS A 91 19.18 -31.94 -46.59
CA HIS A 91 18.57 -31.84 -47.92
C HIS A 91 18.23 -30.40 -48.37
N SER A 92 18.25 -29.42 -47.48
CA SER A 92 17.67 -28.09 -47.70
C SER A 92 18.68 -26.95 -47.62
N PHE A 93 19.62 -27.02 -46.68
CA PHE A 93 20.56 -25.93 -46.40
C PHE A 93 21.89 -26.46 -45.89
N ALA A 94 22.97 -26.01 -46.54
CA ALA A 94 24.33 -26.13 -46.07
C ALA A 94 25.12 -24.90 -46.48
N GLN A 95 26.08 -24.49 -45.66
CA GLN A 95 26.89 -23.31 -45.91
C GLN A 95 28.34 -23.53 -45.46
N THR A 96 29.28 -22.90 -46.16
CA THR A 96 30.67 -22.77 -45.69
C THR A 96 30.85 -21.40 -45.08
N TYR A 97 31.36 -21.35 -43.85
CA TYR A 97 31.55 -20.13 -43.05
C TYR A 97 30.26 -19.38 -42.75
N GLY A 98 30.36 -18.38 -41.88
CA GLY A 98 29.25 -17.54 -41.47
C GLY A 98 28.96 -17.62 -39.98
N TYR A 99 27.90 -16.94 -39.58
CA TYR A 99 27.38 -17.00 -38.21
C TYR A 99 26.15 -17.90 -38.18
N PHE A 100 26.13 -18.88 -37.29
CA PHE A 100 25.03 -19.83 -37.10
C PHE A 100 24.55 -19.71 -35.65
N GLU A 101 23.25 -19.56 -35.45
CA GLU A 101 22.67 -19.27 -34.14
C GLU A 101 21.36 -20.01 -33.94
N ILE A 102 21.17 -20.48 -32.70
CA ILE A 102 19.90 -21.01 -32.21
C ILE A 102 19.50 -20.22 -30.96
N ARG A 103 18.21 -19.85 -30.86
CA ARG A 103 17.62 -19.37 -29.60
C ARG A 103 16.78 -20.48 -29.00
N ALA A 104 17.20 -21.00 -27.85
CA ALA A 104 16.57 -22.16 -27.22
C ALA A 104 16.58 -22.10 -25.69
N GLN A 105 15.58 -22.75 -25.08
CA GLN A 105 15.58 -23.13 -23.66
C GLN A 105 15.77 -24.65 -23.58
N LEU A 106 16.72 -25.08 -22.75
CA LEU A 106 17.17 -26.47 -22.70
C LEU A 106 16.57 -27.21 -21.50
N PRO A 107 16.28 -28.52 -21.60
CA PRO A 107 15.69 -29.23 -20.46
C PRO A 107 16.74 -29.64 -19.43
N SER A 108 16.42 -29.48 -18.15
CA SER A 108 17.22 -30.00 -17.03
C SER A 108 16.80 -31.42 -16.65
N GLY A 109 17.76 -32.21 -16.18
CA GLY A 109 17.57 -33.60 -15.78
C GLY A 109 18.76 -34.49 -16.12
N GLN A 110 19.09 -35.39 -15.21
CA GLN A 110 20.11 -36.42 -15.40
C GLN A 110 19.90 -37.18 -16.73
N GLY A 111 20.97 -37.37 -17.49
CA GLY A 111 20.92 -38.08 -18.77
C GLY A 111 20.27 -37.35 -19.94
N LEU A 112 19.77 -36.12 -19.81
CA LEU A 112 19.32 -35.34 -20.97
C LEU A 112 20.52 -34.68 -21.66
N TRP A 113 20.53 -34.67 -23.00
CA TRP A 113 21.63 -34.11 -23.79
C TRP A 113 21.13 -33.38 -25.03
N PRO A 114 20.67 -32.12 -24.89
CA PRO A 114 20.37 -31.25 -26.02
C PRO A 114 21.65 -30.79 -26.74
N ALA A 115 21.56 -30.66 -28.07
CA ALA A 115 22.67 -30.20 -28.91
C ALA A 115 22.21 -29.39 -30.13
N PHE A 116 23.04 -28.44 -30.56
CA PHE A 116 22.99 -27.75 -31.85
C PHE A 116 24.39 -27.74 -32.48
N TRP A 117 24.52 -28.32 -33.68
CA TRP A 117 25.81 -28.71 -34.24
C TRP A 117 25.76 -28.85 -35.77
N LEU A 118 26.93 -28.98 -36.40
CA LEU A 118 27.11 -28.96 -37.84
C LEU A 118 27.96 -30.13 -38.35
N LEU A 119 27.55 -30.71 -39.47
CA LEU A 119 28.27 -31.81 -40.15
C LEU A 119 28.52 -31.53 -41.64
N PRO A 120 29.62 -32.06 -42.23
CA PRO A 120 29.91 -31.92 -43.65
C PRO A 120 28.82 -32.50 -44.56
N LEU A 121 28.42 -31.74 -45.58
CA LEU A 121 27.45 -32.19 -46.57
C LEU A 121 27.92 -33.41 -47.39
N ASP A 122 29.24 -33.61 -47.50
CA ASP A 122 29.83 -34.75 -48.19
C ASP A 122 29.80 -36.06 -47.37
N GLY A 123 29.29 -36.02 -46.12
CA GLY A 123 29.16 -37.17 -45.23
C GLY A 123 30.47 -37.64 -44.59
N THR A 124 31.56 -36.88 -44.72
CA THR A 124 32.82 -37.20 -44.03
C THR A 124 32.76 -36.85 -42.55
N TRP A 125 33.49 -37.59 -41.72
CA TRP A 125 33.63 -37.32 -40.29
C TRP A 125 34.97 -37.85 -39.75
N PRO A 126 35.67 -37.09 -38.88
CA PRO A 126 35.57 -35.64 -38.70
C PRO A 126 35.84 -34.88 -40.03
N PRO A 127 35.54 -33.57 -40.16
CA PRO A 127 35.27 -32.62 -39.08
C PRO A 127 33.81 -32.53 -38.63
N GLU A 128 33.59 -32.05 -37.40
CA GLU A 128 32.29 -31.72 -36.79
C GLU A 128 32.43 -30.44 -35.96
N LEU A 129 31.38 -29.62 -35.93
CA LEU A 129 31.35 -28.34 -35.22
C LEU A 129 30.12 -28.25 -34.31
N ASP A 130 30.36 -28.30 -33.01
CA ASP A 130 29.33 -28.24 -31.97
C ASP A 130 29.18 -26.80 -31.50
N VAL A 131 28.04 -26.20 -31.82
CA VAL A 131 27.72 -24.82 -31.45
C VAL A 131 27.31 -24.75 -29.99
N MET A 132 26.52 -25.73 -29.54
CA MET A 132 26.11 -25.90 -28.16
C MET A 132 25.81 -27.36 -27.87
N GLU A 133 26.31 -27.81 -26.73
CA GLU A 133 25.87 -29.02 -26.04
C GLU A 133 25.71 -28.70 -24.54
N MET A 134 24.74 -29.34 -23.89
CA MET A 134 24.55 -29.27 -22.44
C MET A 134 24.32 -30.67 -21.88
N LEU A 135 24.89 -30.96 -20.71
CA LEU A 135 24.50 -32.13 -19.93
C LEU A 135 23.38 -31.72 -18.97
N GLY A 136 22.22 -32.35 -19.03
CA GLY A 136 21.04 -31.89 -18.31
C GLY A 136 21.14 -31.87 -16.78
N HIS A 137 22.12 -32.56 -16.20
CA HIS A 137 22.41 -32.47 -14.76
C HIS A 137 23.30 -31.27 -14.38
N ASP A 138 23.87 -30.58 -15.37
CA ASP A 138 24.75 -29.42 -15.23
C ASP A 138 24.30 -28.29 -16.17
N THR A 139 23.25 -27.58 -15.75
CA THR A 139 22.55 -26.59 -16.57
C THR A 139 23.29 -25.26 -16.73
N THR A 140 24.38 -25.07 -16.00
CA THR A 140 25.18 -23.84 -16.01
C THR A 140 26.48 -23.97 -16.79
N THR A 141 26.74 -25.13 -17.41
CA THR A 141 27.97 -25.37 -18.18
C THR A 141 27.66 -25.59 -19.65
N LEU A 142 27.99 -24.62 -20.48
CA LEU A 142 27.92 -24.71 -21.94
C LEU A 142 29.14 -25.45 -22.47
N HIS A 143 28.93 -26.47 -23.30
CA HIS A 143 29.98 -27.15 -24.03
C HIS A 143 29.96 -26.76 -25.51
N THR A 144 31.15 -26.47 -26.04
CA THR A 144 31.35 -26.14 -27.46
C THR A 144 32.60 -26.85 -27.95
N THR A 145 32.54 -27.44 -29.15
CA THR A 145 33.59 -28.34 -29.60
C THR A 145 33.84 -28.25 -31.11
N VAL A 146 35.10 -28.46 -31.47
CA VAL A 146 35.54 -28.80 -32.83
C VAL A 146 36.15 -30.19 -32.82
N HIS A 147 35.65 -31.06 -33.70
CA HIS A 147 36.27 -32.34 -34.06
C HIS A 147 36.99 -32.19 -35.40
N SER A 148 38.21 -32.69 -35.53
CA SER A 148 39.03 -32.62 -36.74
C SER A 148 39.87 -33.88 -36.93
N GLN A 149 40.18 -34.22 -38.18
CA GLN A 149 41.09 -35.31 -38.53
C GLN A 149 42.56 -34.92 -38.43
N LEU A 150 42.87 -33.62 -38.47
CA LEU A 150 44.22 -33.11 -38.68
C LEU A 150 44.80 -32.39 -37.47
N THR A 151 43.97 -31.67 -36.70
CA THR A 151 44.45 -30.76 -35.66
C THR A 151 43.51 -30.66 -34.47
N GLY A 152 44.04 -30.57 -33.26
CA GLY A 152 43.27 -30.20 -32.07
C GLY A 152 44.11 -30.28 -30.80
N THR A 153 43.59 -29.74 -29.70
CA THR A 153 44.32 -29.70 -28.42
C THR A 153 44.38 -31.05 -27.72
N LYS A 154 43.45 -31.96 -28.04
CA LYS A 154 43.37 -33.31 -27.46
C LYS A 154 43.23 -34.33 -28.59
N GLN A 155 44.12 -35.31 -28.64
CA GLN A 155 43.97 -36.46 -29.53
C GLN A 155 43.05 -37.50 -28.87
N ILE A 156 41.97 -37.89 -29.54
CA ILE A 156 41.01 -38.89 -29.06
C ILE A 156 41.39 -40.27 -29.58
N ASP A 157 41.70 -40.36 -30.88
CA ASP A 157 42.25 -41.55 -31.50
C ASP A 157 43.23 -41.21 -32.65
N LEU A 158 43.63 -42.21 -33.45
CA LEU A 158 44.61 -42.04 -34.53
C LEU A 158 44.16 -41.08 -35.64
N SER A 159 42.87 -40.82 -35.79
CA SER A 159 42.24 -40.02 -36.85
C SER A 159 41.24 -38.99 -36.32
N HIS A 160 41.22 -38.73 -35.02
CA HIS A 160 40.28 -37.80 -34.38
C HIS A 160 40.98 -36.97 -33.31
N TYR A 161 40.96 -35.66 -33.52
CA TYR A 161 41.37 -34.63 -32.59
C TYR A 161 40.16 -33.77 -32.18
N GLN A 162 40.19 -33.29 -30.95
CA GLN A 162 39.16 -32.47 -30.35
C GLN A 162 39.78 -31.19 -29.78
N THR A 163 39.12 -30.06 -29.99
CA THR A 163 39.34 -28.83 -29.23
C THR A 163 38.00 -28.37 -28.69
N SER A 164 37.87 -28.32 -27.36
CA SER A 164 36.62 -28.02 -26.66
C SER A 164 36.82 -26.99 -25.57
N ALA A 165 35.73 -26.34 -25.20
CA ALA A 165 35.60 -25.57 -23.98
C ALA A 165 34.34 -25.98 -23.20
N ALA A 166 34.45 -25.93 -21.88
CA ALA A 166 33.33 -25.97 -20.94
C ALA A 166 33.28 -24.58 -20.29
N ILE A 167 32.18 -23.86 -20.50
CA ILE A 167 32.05 -22.44 -20.14
C ILE A 167 30.93 -22.30 -19.11
N ASP A 168 31.24 -21.67 -17.99
CA ASP A 168 30.23 -21.27 -17.00
C ASP A 168 29.35 -20.16 -17.60
N VAL A 169 28.05 -20.41 -17.67
CA VAL A 169 27.04 -19.53 -18.25
C VAL A 169 25.81 -19.42 -17.32
N ALA A 170 24.85 -18.57 -17.68
CA ALA A 170 23.55 -18.54 -17.03
C ALA A 170 22.84 -19.90 -17.17
N ASP A 171 21.96 -20.24 -16.23
CA ASP A 171 21.24 -21.52 -16.25
C ASP A 171 20.40 -21.66 -17.53
N MET A 172 20.87 -22.52 -18.44
CA MET A 172 20.30 -22.73 -19.76
C MET A 172 18.91 -23.37 -19.75
N SER A 173 18.47 -23.85 -18.58
CA SER A 173 17.13 -24.40 -18.37
C SER A 173 16.10 -23.38 -17.92
N ILE A 174 16.51 -22.16 -17.60
CA ILE A 174 15.65 -21.07 -17.14
C ILE A 174 15.56 -19.99 -18.20
N GLY A 175 14.50 -20.03 -19.01
CA GLY A 175 14.28 -19.09 -20.10
C GLY A 175 15.13 -19.38 -21.33
N PHE A 176 14.94 -18.58 -22.38
CA PHE A 176 15.63 -18.74 -23.66
C PHE A 176 16.97 -18.01 -23.67
N HIS A 177 17.99 -18.71 -24.18
CA HIS A 177 19.31 -18.16 -24.46
C HIS A 177 19.65 -18.29 -25.95
N THR A 178 20.59 -17.47 -26.42
CA THR A 178 21.18 -17.62 -27.76
C THR A 178 22.54 -18.27 -27.71
N TYR A 179 22.71 -19.24 -28.60
CA TYR A 179 23.95 -19.99 -28.78
C TYR A 179 24.41 -19.79 -30.21
N GLY A 180 25.57 -19.19 -30.39
CA GLY A 180 26.07 -18.77 -31.70
C GLY A 180 27.48 -19.25 -31.97
N VAL A 181 27.79 -19.52 -33.23
CA VAL A 181 29.17 -19.69 -33.70
C VAL A 181 29.43 -18.86 -34.95
N ASN A 182 30.49 -18.06 -34.92
CA ASN A 182 31.05 -17.38 -36.07
C ASN A 182 32.21 -18.21 -36.62
N TRP A 183 31.94 -19.00 -37.64
CA TRP A 183 32.92 -19.82 -38.34
C TRP A 183 33.48 -19.05 -39.53
N GLN A 184 34.76 -18.68 -39.45
CA GLN A 184 35.49 -17.97 -40.51
C GLN A 184 36.65 -18.83 -41.04
N PRO A 185 37.28 -18.46 -42.18
CA PRO A 185 38.41 -19.21 -42.71
C PRO A 185 39.59 -19.35 -41.72
N ASP A 186 39.84 -18.33 -40.90
CA ASP A 186 41.00 -18.31 -40.01
C ASP A 186 40.66 -18.74 -38.57
N TYR A 187 39.47 -18.37 -38.08
CA TYR A 187 39.05 -18.62 -36.70
C TYR A 187 37.58 -19.04 -36.61
N ILE A 188 37.27 -19.82 -35.57
CA ILE A 188 35.93 -20.18 -35.13
C ILE A 188 35.73 -19.56 -33.76
N THR A 189 34.67 -18.78 -33.59
CA THR A 189 34.38 -18.06 -32.33
C THR A 189 32.97 -18.36 -31.87
N TRP A 190 32.79 -18.78 -30.62
CA TRP A 190 31.49 -19.10 -30.03
C TRP A 190 30.97 -17.97 -29.16
N TYR A 191 29.65 -17.87 -29.10
CA TYR A 191 28.91 -16.83 -28.39
C TYR A 191 27.80 -17.44 -27.54
N PHE A 192 27.65 -16.93 -26.32
CA PHE A 192 26.50 -17.16 -25.46
C PHE A 192 25.87 -15.79 -25.18
N ASP A 193 24.59 -15.61 -25.51
CA ASP A 193 23.89 -14.33 -25.40
C ASP A 193 24.67 -13.15 -26.01
N GLY A 194 25.16 -13.37 -27.23
CA GLY A 194 25.94 -12.38 -27.99
C GLY A 194 27.33 -12.07 -27.42
N GLN A 195 27.74 -12.67 -26.30
CA GLN A 195 29.08 -12.52 -25.72
C GLN A 195 30.02 -13.60 -26.21
N GLU A 196 31.22 -13.23 -26.67
CA GLU A 196 32.26 -14.19 -27.05
C GLU A 196 32.70 -15.00 -25.82
N VAL A 197 32.62 -16.32 -25.93
CA VAL A 197 32.97 -17.25 -24.84
C VAL A 197 34.15 -18.15 -25.15
N PHE A 198 34.43 -18.40 -26.44
CA PHE A 198 35.53 -19.28 -26.85
C PHE A 198 35.97 -18.98 -28.30
N GLN A 199 37.26 -19.16 -28.61
CA GLN A 199 37.77 -19.00 -29.96
C GLN A 199 38.91 -19.99 -30.24
N VAL A 200 38.91 -20.58 -31.45
CA VAL A 200 40.00 -21.44 -31.94
C VAL A 200 40.38 -21.08 -33.38
N VAL A 201 41.56 -21.52 -33.81
CA VAL A 201 41.94 -21.50 -35.23
C VAL A 201 41.09 -22.54 -35.97
N THR A 202 40.56 -22.16 -37.14
CA THR A 202 39.78 -23.08 -37.98
C THR A 202 40.66 -24.24 -38.45
N PRO A 203 40.30 -25.51 -38.18
CA PRO A 203 41.07 -26.64 -38.66
C PRO A 203 41.17 -26.68 -40.18
N SER A 204 42.32 -27.12 -40.70
CA SER A 204 42.58 -27.14 -42.15
C SER A 204 41.67 -28.09 -42.95
N ASP A 205 40.97 -29.02 -42.30
CA ASP A 205 39.98 -29.93 -42.89
C ASP A 205 38.53 -29.39 -42.81
N MET A 206 38.31 -28.24 -42.16
CA MET A 206 37.01 -27.62 -41.88
C MET A 206 36.77 -26.38 -42.79
N HIS A 207 36.82 -26.60 -44.12
CA HIS A 207 36.64 -25.55 -45.14
C HIS A 207 35.64 -25.95 -46.25
N ARG A 208 34.68 -26.81 -45.93
CA ARG A 208 33.66 -27.33 -46.87
C ARG A 208 32.25 -27.11 -46.34
N PRO A 209 31.19 -27.06 -47.16
CA PRO A 209 29.83 -26.80 -46.68
C PRO A 209 29.39 -27.79 -45.59
N MET A 210 28.77 -27.27 -44.54
CA MET A 210 28.17 -28.05 -43.46
C MET A 210 26.69 -27.73 -43.32
N TYR A 211 25.89 -28.74 -42.97
CA TYR A 211 24.46 -28.62 -42.67
C TYR A 211 24.24 -28.57 -41.16
N LEU A 212 23.08 -28.08 -40.74
CA LEU A 212 22.69 -27.88 -39.34
C LEU A 212 22.01 -29.12 -38.76
N ILE A 213 22.21 -29.37 -37.47
CA ILE A 213 21.52 -30.41 -36.70
C ILE A 213 21.10 -29.83 -35.33
N ALA A 214 19.86 -30.08 -34.93
CA ALA A 214 19.37 -29.81 -33.59
C ALA A 214 18.67 -31.06 -33.01
N ASN A 215 19.01 -31.49 -31.82
CA ASN A 215 18.41 -32.68 -31.21
C ASN A 215 18.36 -32.64 -29.68
N LEU A 216 17.54 -33.53 -29.13
CA LEU A 216 17.54 -33.85 -27.70
C LEU A 216 17.84 -35.35 -27.52
N ALA A 217 19.07 -35.69 -27.15
CA ALA A 217 19.43 -37.07 -26.80
C ALA A 217 19.03 -37.41 -25.35
N VAL A 218 18.93 -38.71 -25.06
CA VAL A 218 18.63 -39.27 -23.74
C VAL A 218 19.60 -40.40 -23.45
N GLY A 219 20.38 -40.28 -22.39
CA GLY A 219 21.46 -41.22 -22.10
C GLY A 219 22.68 -40.98 -22.98
N GLY A 220 23.70 -41.81 -22.77
CA GLY A 220 24.99 -41.72 -23.44
C GLY A 220 26.14 -41.90 -22.47
N GLU A 221 27.33 -42.19 -23.00
CA GLU A 221 28.54 -42.37 -22.19
C GLU A 221 28.91 -41.10 -21.40
N TRP A 222 28.59 -39.92 -21.95
CA TRP A 222 28.94 -38.63 -21.36
C TRP A 222 27.89 -38.07 -20.39
N PRO A 223 26.60 -37.90 -20.75
CA PRO A 223 25.59 -37.44 -19.80
C PRO A 223 25.23 -38.48 -18.74
N GLY A 224 25.56 -39.77 -18.97
CA GLY A 224 25.07 -40.91 -18.18
C GLY A 224 23.60 -41.22 -18.48
N SER A 225 23.09 -42.34 -17.95
CA SER A 225 21.66 -42.68 -18.10
C SER A 225 20.76 -41.75 -17.28
N PRO A 226 19.49 -41.55 -17.70
CA PRO A 226 18.46 -40.99 -16.83
C PRO A 226 18.28 -41.81 -15.55
N ASP A 227 17.88 -41.14 -14.48
CA ASP A 227 17.57 -41.76 -13.20
C ASP A 227 16.21 -41.28 -12.65
N ALA A 228 15.90 -41.65 -11.40
CA ALA A 228 14.62 -41.30 -10.76
C ALA A 228 14.39 -39.77 -10.59
N THR A 229 15.44 -38.95 -10.71
CA THR A 229 15.35 -37.49 -10.64
C THR A 229 14.96 -36.88 -11.98
N THR A 230 15.22 -37.58 -13.09
CA THR A 230 14.93 -37.08 -14.44
C THR A 230 13.43 -37.01 -14.66
N LYS A 231 12.92 -35.81 -14.99
CA LYS A 231 11.50 -35.61 -15.25
C LYS A 231 11.23 -35.79 -16.73
N PHE A 232 10.27 -36.68 -17.03
CA PHE A 232 9.74 -36.88 -18.37
C PHE A 232 8.24 -36.56 -18.40
N PRO A 233 7.70 -36.06 -19.53
CA PRO A 233 8.43 -35.69 -20.74
C PRO A 233 9.38 -34.50 -20.51
N ALA A 234 10.51 -34.50 -21.20
CA ALA A 234 11.51 -33.43 -21.16
C ALA A 234 11.58 -32.76 -22.53
N THR A 235 11.64 -31.42 -22.57
CA THR A 235 11.45 -30.69 -23.83
C THR A 235 12.55 -29.65 -24.04
N MET A 236 13.21 -29.73 -25.20
CA MET A 236 14.03 -28.66 -25.74
C MET A 236 13.14 -27.72 -26.54
N GLN A 237 13.11 -26.45 -26.16
CA GLN A 237 12.28 -25.42 -26.78
C GLN A 237 13.16 -24.53 -27.65
N ILE A 238 12.75 -24.29 -28.90
CA ILE A 238 13.53 -23.55 -29.89
C ILE A 238 12.65 -22.46 -30.48
N ASP A 239 13.03 -21.21 -30.28
CA ASP A 239 12.35 -20.02 -30.82
C ASP A 239 12.73 -19.77 -32.29
N TYR A 240 14.03 -19.79 -32.59
CA TYR A 240 14.51 -19.69 -33.98
C TYR A 240 15.86 -20.38 -34.19
N ILE A 241 16.14 -20.70 -35.46
CA ILE A 241 17.48 -21.06 -35.96
C ILE A 241 17.80 -20.17 -37.16
N ARG A 242 18.94 -19.47 -37.12
CA ARG A 242 19.34 -18.53 -38.16
C ARG A 242 20.79 -18.75 -38.60
N ALA A 243 21.06 -18.48 -39.87
CA ALA A 243 22.42 -18.41 -40.40
C ALA A 243 22.64 -17.12 -41.19
N TYR A 244 23.87 -16.63 -41.17
CA TYR A 244 24.29 -15.38 -41.79
C TYR A 244 25.61 -15.57 -42.53
N THR A 245 25.80 -14.81 -43.60
CA THR A 245 27.09 -14.66 -44.26
C THR A 245 27.57 -13.22 -44.12
N VAL A 246 28.89 -13.03 -44.05
CA VAL A 246 29.49 -11.69 -44.02
C VAL A 246 29.49 -11.12 -45.43
N VAL A 247 28.97 -9.90 -45.60
CA VAL A 247 29.01 -9.20 -46.89
C VAL A 247 30.47 -8.78 -47.17
N PRO A 248 31.01 -8.98 -48.39
CA PRO A 248 32.38 -8.57 -48.72
C PRO A 248 32.63 -7.09 -48.40
N GLY A 249 33.64 -6.82 -47.54
CA GLY A 249 34.00 -5.47 -47.10
C GLY A 249 33.19 -4.92 -45.90
N GLY A 250 32.24 -5.69 -45.35
CA GLY A 250 31.52 -5.35 -44.14
C GLY A 250 32.27 -5.75 -42.86
N SER A 251 32.13 -4.95 -41.79
CA SER A 251 32.49 -5.37 -40.44
C SER A 251 31.41 -6.29 -39.88
N TRP A 252 31.79 -7.45 -39.37
CA TRP A 252 30.88 -8.35 -38.66
C TRP A 252 30.84 -8.01 -37.17
N SER A 253 29.65 -7.99 -36.61
CA SER A 253 29.40 -8.04 -35.17
C SER A 253 28.33 -9.12 -34.93
N PRO A 254 28.37 -9.85 -33.81
CA PRO A 254 27.28 -10.74 -33.46
C PRO A 254 25.97 -9.92 -33.39
N PRO A 255 24.81 -10.55 -33.66
CA PRO A 255 23.53 -9.95 -33.28
C PRO A 255 23.62 -9.50 -31.81
N PRO A 256 23.09 -8.32 -31.45
CA PRO A 256 23.07 -7.93 -30.04
C PRO A 256 22.36 -9.04 -29.25
N ALA A 257 22.88 -9.34 -28.05
CA ALA A 257 22.28 -10.27 -27.11
C ALA A 257 20.75 -10.09 -27.11
N PRO A 258 19.95 -11.17 -27.18
CA PRO A 258 18.56 -11.06 -26.77
C PRO A 258 18.58 -10.49 -25.37
N VAL A 259 17.99 -9.30 -25.23
CA VAL A 259 17.78 -8.68 -23.93
C VAL A 259 17.04 -9.72 -23.09
N SER A 260 17.52 -10.01 -21.87
CA SER A 260 16.84 -10.93 -20.95
C SER A 260 15.36 -10.59 -20.98
N GLN A 261 14.53 -11.51 -21.47
CA GLN A 261 13.11 -11.19 -21.59
C GLN A 261 12.54 -11.15 -20.18
N ASP A 262 12.11 -9.96 -19.79
CA ASP A 262 11.30 -9.80 -18.60
C ASP A 262 10.04 -10.66 -18.75
N THR A 263 9.65 -11.32 -17.67
CA THR A 263 8.50 -12.22 -17.62
C THR A 263 7.43 -11.61 -16.75
N LEU A 264 6.25 -11.34 -17.30
CA LEU A 264 5.05 -10.91 -16.61
C LEU A 264 4.09 -12.09 -16.47
N VAL A 265 3.66 -12.41 -15.24
CA VAL A 265 2.65 -13.45 -14.97
C VAL A 265 1.40 -12.81 -14.40
N LEU A 266 0.26 -13.08 -15.01
CA LEU A 266 -1.06 -12.69 -14.54
C LEU A 266 -1.85 -13.95 -14.16
N ARG A 267 -2.25 -14.08 -12.90
CA ARG A 267 -3.19 -15.12 -12.47
C ARG A 267 -4.60 -14.57 -12.55
N VAL A 268 -5.44 -15.15 -13.41
CA VAL A 268 -6.77 -14.64 -13.70
C VAL A 268 -7.86 -15.72 -13.65
N SER A 269 -9.08 -15.31 -13.35
CA SER A 269 -10.31 -16.11 -13.52
C SER A 269 -11.44 -15.22 -14.03
N ALA A 270 -12.58 -15.79 -14.37
CA ALA A 270 -13.70 -15.03 -14.92
C ALA A 270 -15.07 -15.63 -14.59
N ASP A 271 -16.10 -14.78 -14.71
CA ASP A 271 -17.47 -15.23 -14.93
C ASP A 271 -17.70 -15.30 -16.44
N LEU A 272 -18.04 -16.50 -16.95
CA LEU A 272 -18.03 -16.79 -18.39
C LEU A 272 -19.39 -16.54 -19.07
N TYR A 273 -20.16 -15.56 -18.60
CA TYR A 273 -21.49 -15.32 -19.15
C TYR A 273 -21.40 -14.91 -20.62
N GLN A 274 -22.09 -15.71 -21.46
CA GLN A 274 -22.05 -15.62 -22.93
C GLN A 274 -20.63 -15.63 -23.52
N GLY A 275 -19.66 -16.29 -22.86
CA GLY A 275 -18.29 -16.45 -23.34
C GLY A 275 -17.26 -15.85 -22.39
N SER A 276 -15.99 -16.10 -22.70
CA SER A 276 -14.86 -15.59 -21.93
C SER A 276 -14.63 -14.09 -22.13
N PRO A 277 -14.16 -13.38 -21.10
CA PRO A 277 -13.72 -12.00 -21.25
C PRO A 277 -12.44 -11.92 -22.08
N HIS A 278 -12.29 -10.80 -22.78
CA HIS A 278 -11.10 -10.42 -23.52
C HIS A 278 -10.50 -9.17 -22.89
N PHE A 279 -9.19 -9.19 -22.70
CA PHE A 279 -8.49 -8.06 -22.10
C PHE A 279 -7.13 -7.85 -22.74
N LEU A 280 -6.72 -6.59 -22.72
CA LEU A 280 -5.40 -6.16 -23.15
C LEU A 280 -4.48 -6.03 -21.95
N VAL A 281 -3.21 -6.39 -22.12
CA VAL A 281 -2.18 -6.09 -21.13
C VAL A 281 -1.25 -5.05 -21.72
N THR A 282 -0.97 -4.01 -20.95
CA THR A 282 0.01 -2.98 -21.31
C THR A 282 1.03 -2.82 -20.20
N VAL A 283 2.28 -2.54 -20.57
CA VAL A 283 3.35 -2.13 -19.65
C VAL A 283 3.76 -0.73 -20.04
N ASN A 284 3.68 0.22 -19.10
CA ASN A 284 3.94 1.65 -19.34
C ASN A 284 3.12 2.22 -20.51
N GLY A 285 1.86 1.78 -20.63
CA GLY A 285 0.94 2.20 -21.69
C GLY A 285 1.22 1.60 -23.07
N GLN A 286 2.24 0.75 -23.22
CA GLN A 286 2.51 0.00 -24.45
C GLN A 286 1.91 -1.40 -24.33
N GLN A 287 1.14 -1.83 -25.32
CA GLN A 287 0.59 -3.19 -25.33
C GLN A 287 1.72 -4.23 -25.30
N VAL A 288 1.54 -5.26 -24.47
CA VAL A 288 2.44 -6.40 -24.35
C VAL A 288 1.66 -7.69 -24.57
N GLY A 289 2.17 -8.57 -25.43
CA GLY A 289 1.44 -9.74 -25.88
C GLY A 289 0.21 -9.43 -26.74
N ASN A 290 -0.51 -10.48 -27.10
CA ASN A 290 -1.79 -10.38 -27.80
C ASN A 290 -2.92 -10.04 -26.82
N ILE A 291 -4.12 -9.79 -27.36
CA ILE A 291 -5.35 -9.82 -26.57
C ILE A 291 -5.44 -11.16 -25.84
N GLN A 292 -5.65 -11.11 -24.53
CA GLN A 292 -5.72 -12.25 -23.65
C GLN A 292 -7.17 -12.65 -23.40
N THR A 293 -7.37 -13.92 -23.06
CA THR A 293 -8.66 -14.45 -22.61
C THR A 293 -8.42 -15.50 -21.52
N THR A 294 -9.38 -15.65 -20.60
CA THR A 294 -9.34 -16.70 -19.59
C THR A 294 -10.58 -17.59 -19.66
N HIS A 295 -10.36 -18.89 -19.47
CA HIS A 295 -11.43 -19.87 -19.38
C HIS A 295 -11.61 -20.43 -17.97
N ALA A 296 -10.83 -19.95 -16.99
CA ALA A 296 -10.94 -20.38 -15.61
C ALA A 296 -12.17 -19.77 -14.94
N VAL A 297 -13.04 -20.62 -14.36
CA VAL A 297 -14.30 -20.19 -13.74
C VAL A 297 -14.07 -19.72 -12.30
N HIS A 298 -14.36 -18.45 -12.02
CA HIS A 298 -14.09 -17.83 -10.71
C HIS A 298 -14.81 -18.53 -9.56
N ASN A 299 -16.13 -18.71 -9.65
CA ASN A 299 -16.93 -19.32 -8.58
C ASN A 299 -16.69 -20.84 -8.42
N ALA A 300 -15.92 -21.46 -9.32
CA ALA A 300 -15.44 -22.82 -9.17
C ALA A 300 -14.08 -22.89 -8.43
N GLY A 301 -13.49 -21.75 -8.09
CA GLY A 301 -12.16 -21.64 -7.48
C GLY A 301 -11.02 -21.91 -8.46
N GLU A 302 -11.28 -21.85 -9.77
CA GLU A 302 -10.28 -22.05 -10.81
C GLU A 302 -9.49 -20.77 -11.07
N TYR A 303 -8.27 -20.94 -11.57
CA TYR A 303 -7.41 -19.84 -12.03
C TYR A 303 -6.55 -20.30 -13.21
N GLN A 304 -6.17 -19.34 -14.05
CA GLN A 304 -5.27 -19.52 -15.17
C GLN A 304 -4.10 -18.54 -15.04
N ASP A 305 -2.87 -19.03 -15.14
CA ASP A 305 -1.69 -18.20 -15.24
C ASP A 305 -1.43 -17.86 -16.71
N ILE A 306 -1.41 -16.57 -17.02
CA ILE A 306 -1.03 -16.02 -18.33
C ILE A 306 0.37 -15.47 -18.20
N VAL A 307 1.29 -16.00 -19.01
CA VAL A 307 2.70 -15.61 -19.01
C VAL A 307 2.98 -14.78 -20.26
N ILE A 308 3.50 -13.58 -20.07
CA ILE A 308 3.85 -12.63 -21.13
C ILE A 308 5.34 -12.35 -21.04
N HIS A 309 6.06 -12.65 -22.11
CA HIS A 309 7.48 -12.32 -22.23
C HIS A 309 7.67 -11.00 -22.99
N GLY A 310 8.61 -10.17 -22.54
CA GLY A 310 8.91 -8.90 -23.20
C GLY A 310 10.25 -8.34 -22.75
N ASN A 311 10.58 -7.13 -23.19
CA ASN A 311 11.71 -6.37 -22.65
C ASN A 311 11.14 -5.07 -22.09
N PHE A 312 10.76 -5.10 -20.82
CA PHE A 312 10.12 -4.00 -20.12
C PHE A 312 11.19 -3.03 -19.59
N GLY A 313 12.41 -3.53 -19.37
CA GLY A 313 13.57 -2.77 -18.90
C GLY A 313 13.71 -2.84 -17.38
N SER A 314 14.78 -2.25 -16.84
CA SER A 314 14.95 -2.14 -15.39
C SER A 314 14.27 -0.87 -14.87
N GLY A 315 13.47 -0.99 -13.80
CA GLY A 315 12.88 0.16 -13.12
C GLY A 315 11.41 -0.07 -12.78
N PRO A 316 10.71 0.99 -12.34
CA PRO A 316 9.28 0.91 -12.10
C PRO A 316 8.49 0.81 -13.42
N HIS A 317 7.44 0.00 -13.38
CA HIS A 317 6.51 -0.22 -14.49
C HIS A 317 5.07 -0.04 -14.01
N ALA A 318 4.22 0.47 -14.90
CA ALA A 318 2.77 0.42 -14.76
C ALA A 318 2.22 -0.71 -15.63
N ILE A 319 1.73 -1.78 -15.01
CA ILE A 319 1.11 -2.93 -15.67
C ILE A 319 -0.40 -2.71 -15.68
N SER A 320 -0.99 -2.41 -16.83
CA SER A 320 -2.44 -2.19 -16.95
C SER A 320 -3.12 -3.36 -17.64
N ILE A 321 -4.19 -3.87 -17.02
CA ILE A 321 -5.10 -4.88 -17.57
C ILE A 321 -6.37 -4.14 -17.98
N GLN A 322 -6.62 -4.04 -19.28
CA GLN A 322 -7.76 -3.32 -19.85
C GLN A 322 -8.82 -4.32 -20.31
N TYR A 323 -9.93 -4.39 -19.60
CA TYR A 323 -11.11 -5.18 -19.94
C TYR A 323 -12.07 -4.35 -20.80
N TYR A 324 -12.52 -4.87 -21.95
CA TYR A 324 -13.24 -4.05 -22.92
C TYR A 324 -14.45 -4.72 -23.58
N ASP A 325 -14.81 -5.94 -23.21
CA ASP A 325 -15.95 -6.68 -23.74
C ASP A 325 -16.91 -7.20 -22.65
N ASP A 326 -17.20 -6.35 -21.68
CA ASP A 326 -18.25 -6.57 -20.68
C ASP A 326 -19.62 -6.90 -21.31
N PHE A 327 -20.36 -7.77 -20.64
CA PHE A 327 -21.70 -8.19 -21.03
C PHE A 327 -22.61 -8.45 -19.82
N TRP A 328 -23.34 -7.42 -19.40
CA TRP A 328 -24.34 -7.51 -18.34
C TRP A 328 -25.72 -7.98 -18.83
N GLY A 329 -26.18 -9.12 -18.31
CA GLY A 329 -27.48 -9.75 -18.60
C GLY A 329 -28.61 -9.43 -17.61
N GLY A 330 -28.36 -8.57 -16.61
CA GLY A 330 -29.38 -8.11 -15.65
C GLY A 330 -29.38 -8.78 -14.28
N SER A 331 -28.52 -9.78 -14.03
CA SER A 331 -28.27 -10.36 -12.71
C SER A 331 -26.81 -10.79 -12.58
N TRP A 332 -26.33 -10.96 -11.34
CA TRP A 332 -24.94 -11.35 -11.06
C TRP A 332 -24.57 -12.73 -11.62
N GLU A 333 -25.53 -13.66 -11.77
CA GLU A 333 -25.30 -14.94 -12.48
C GLU A 333 -25.22 -14.77 -14.00
N ALA A 334 -25.71 -13.64 -14.51
CA ALA A 334 -25.78 -13.30 -15.91
C ALA A 334 -24.82 -12.17 -16.23
N ASP A 335 -23.62 -12.21 -15.65
CA ASP A 335 -22.60 -11.17 -15.77
C ASP A 335 -21.27 -11.74 -16.23
N ARG A 336 -20.55 -10.96 -17.03
CA ARG A 336 -19.22 -11.34 -17.49
C ARG A 336 -18.20 -10.46 -16.77
N ASN A 337 -17.43 -11.08 -15.90
CA ASN A 337 -16.47 -10.40 -15.04
C ASN A 337 -15.07 -10.97 -15.22
N LEU A 338 -14.06 -10.12 -15.03
CA LEU A 338 -12.65 -10.53 -15.00
C LEU A 338 -12.09 -10.34 -13.59
N TYR A 339 -11.34 -11.33 -13.13
CA TYR A 339 -10.73 -11.34 -11.80
C TYR A 339 -9.22 -11.54 -11.93
N ILE A 340 -8.44 -10.69 -11.29
CA ILE A 340 -6.97 -10.73 -11.25
C ILE A 340 -6.57 -11.06 -9.81
N HIS A 341 -6.01 -12.26 -9.62
CA HIS A 341 -5.59 -12.78 -8.32
C HIS A 341 -4.14 -12.44 -8.00
N HIS A 342 -3.29 -12.31 -9.02
CA HIS A 342 -1.87 -12.11 -8.82
C HIS A 342 -1.21 -11.53 -10.08
N VAL A 343 -0.26 -10.62 -9.87
CA VAL A 343 0.61 -10.06 -10.91
C VAL A 343 2.06 -10.24 -10.43
N SER A 344 2.93 -10.85 -11.23
CA SER A 344 4.37 -10.84 -10.98
C SER A 344 5.17 -10.44 -12.20
N MET A 345 6.27 -9.75 -11.99
CA MET A 345 7.25 -9.46 -13.04
C MET A 345 8.61 -9.96 -12.60
N ASN A 346 9.27 -10.76 -13.43
CA ASN A 346 10.57 -11.38 -13.18
C ASN A 346 10.61 -12.21 -11.88
N GLY A 347 9.51 -12.90 -11.59
CA GLY A 347 9.35 -13.71 -10.38
C GLY A 347 9.10 -12.89 -9.10
N GLN A 348 9.17 -11.55 -9.16
CA GLN A 348 8.75 -10.69 -8.07
C GLN A 348 7.23 -10.53 -8.12
N ALA A 349 6.54 -11.00 -7.08
CA ALA A 349 5.11 -10.78 -6.92
C ALA A 349 4.85 -9.33 -6.54
N TYR A 350 3.94 -8.69 -7.27
CA TYR A 350 3.42 -7.37 -6.94
C TYR A 350 2.01 -7.59 -6.44
N SER A 351 1.87 -7.58 -5.11
CA SER A 351 0.58 -7.64 -4.48
C SER A 351 -0.19 -6.35 -4.76
N SER A 352 -1.51 -6.50 -4.78
CA SER A 352 -2.59 -5.55 -5.08
C SER A 352 -2.69 -4.32 -4.16
N TYR A 353 -1.59 -3.88 -3.54
CA TYR A 353 -1.61 -2.77 -2.56
C TYR A 353 -1.21 -1.42 -3.17
N SER A 354 -1.03 -1.32 -4.49
CA SER A 354 -0.75 -0.05 -5.19
C SER A 354 -1.26 -0.10 -6.63
N PHE A 355 -2.58 -0.14 -6.79
CA PHE A 355 -3.21 -0.12 -8.10
C PHE A 355 -4.39 0.84 -8.14
N THR A 356 -4.72 1.31 -9.35
CA THR A 356 -5.97 2.02 -9.62
C THR A 356 -6.90 1.08 -10.38
N ASN A 357 -8.19 1.06 -10.05
CA ASN A 357 -9.19 0.29 -10.76
C ASN A 357 -10.48 1.09 -10.88
N ASN A 358 -10.86 1.38 -12.13
CA ASN A 358 -12.02 2.20 -12.47
C ASN A 358 -13.20 1.39 -13.03
N ALA A 359 -13.15 0.06 -12.90
CA ALA A 359 -14.14 -0.84 -13.49
C ALA A 359 -14.61 -1.94 -12.53
N GLY A 360 -14.22 -1.89 -11.26
CA GLY A 360 -14.69 -2.81 -10.23
C GLY A 360 -14.02 -2.55 -8.89
N MET A 361 -13.87 -3.60 -8.07
CA MET A 361 -13.43 -3.47 -6.68
C MET A 361 -12.24 -4.39 -6.35
N TYR A 362 -11.58 -4.14 -5.22
CA TYR A 362 -10.66 -5.07 -4.59
C TYR A 362 -11.33 -5.71 -3.38
N ALA A 363 -11.39 -7.05 -3.33
CA ALA A 363 -11.89 -7.77 -2.17
C ALA A 363 -11.25 -9.16 -2.08
N ASN A 364 -10.98 -9.64 -0.87
CA ASN A 364 -10.43 -10.99 -0.61
C ASN A 364 -9.17 -11.32 -1.44
N ASP A 365 -8.25 -10.38 -1.56
CA ASP A 365 -7.03 -10.50 -2.37
C ASP A 365 -7.26 -10.72 -3.87
N VAL A 366 -8.40 -10.27 -4.39
CA VAL A 366 -8.75 -10.33 -5.82
C VAL A 366 -9.17 -8.95 -6.32
N THR A 367 -8.56 -8.53 -7.43
CA THR A 367 -8.98 -7.34 -8.19
C THR A 367 -10.03 -7.74 -9.21
N SER A 368 -11.23 -7.21 -9.08
CA SER A 368 -12.36 -7.52 -9.97
C SER A 368 -12.63 -6.37 -10.93
N LEU A 369 -12.94 -6.70 -12.18
CA LEU A 369 -13.41 -5.79 -13.22
C LEU A 369 -14.80 -6.27 -13.64
N TYR A 370 -15.83 -5.55 -13.18
CA TYR A 370 -17.25 -5.84 -13.44
C TYR A 370 -17.80 -5.11 -14.66
N SER A 371 -17.01 -4.24 -15.25
CA SER A 371 -17.38 -3.48 -16.43
C SER A 371 -16.15 -3.15 -17.25
N ASN A 372 -16.35 -2.61 -18.44
CA ASN A 372 -15.25 -2.14 -19.27
C ASN A 372 -14.42 -1.09 -18.53
N GLY A 373 -13.12 -1.33 -18.38
CA GLY A 373 -12.19 -0.42 -17.75
C GLY A 373 -10.83 -1.06 -17.51
N THR A 374 -10.07 -0.52 -16.58
CA THR A 374 -8.65 -0.80 -16.44
C THR A 374 -8.22 -0.92 -14.98
N ALA A 375 -7.56 -2.03 -14.64
CA ALA A 375 -6.80 -2.18 -13.42
C ALA A 375 -5.30 -1.94 -13.72
N THR A 376 -4.64 -1.03 -13.00
CA THR A 376 -3.21 -0.69 -13.24
C THR A 376 -2.36 -0.91 -12.00
N PHE A 377 -1.47 -1.90 -12.04
CA PHE A 377 -0.54 -2.29 -10.98
C PHE A 377 0.83 -1.63 -11.17
N LEU A 378 1.45 -1.13 -10.11
CA LEU A 378 2.77 -0.51 -10.16
C LEU A 378 3.85 -1.46 -9.62
N THR A 379 4.97 -1.63 -10.33
CA THR A 379 6.10 -2.51 -9.92
C THR A 379 7.13 -1.81 -9.04
N GLU A 380 6.85 -0.59 -8.60
CA GLU A 380 7.69 0.11 -7.63
C GLU A 380 7.34 -0.39 -6.23
N ALA A 381 8.35 -0.65 -5.37
CA ALA A 381 8.12 -1.07 -4.01
C ALA A 381 7.45 0.06 -3.20
N ALA A 382 6.11 0.15 -3.21
CA ALA A 382 5.21 0.96 -2.36
C ALA A 382 5.62 2.42 -2.00
N VAL A 383 6.70 2.99 -2.55
CA VAL A 383 7.31 4.24 -2.07
C VAL A 383 7.91 5.01 -3.26
N ALA A 384 7.06 5.54 -4.15
CA ALA A 384 7.47 6.66 -5.01
C ALA A 384 6.35 7.38 -5.76
N LYS A 385 5.08 6.95 -5.68
CA LYS A 385 3.96 7.81 -6.07
C LYS A 385 3.36 8.49 -4.85
N THR A 386 3.69 9.76 -4.66
CA THR A 386 3.06 10.63 -3.66
C THR A 386 1.70 11.16 -4.12
N GLU A 387 1.18 10.73 -5.27
CA GLU A 387 -0.03 11.28 -5.90
C GLU A 387 -0.80 10.20 -6.70
N PHE A 388 -2.00 9.86 -6.25
CA PHE A 388 -2.96 8.93 -6.84
C PHE A 388 -4.10 9.75 -7.44
N ILE A 389 -4.55 9.39 -8.65
CA ILE A 389 -5.60 10.12 -9.38
C ILE A 389 -6.56 9.07 -9.93
N GLY A 390 -7.83 9.14 -9.52
CA GLY A 390 -8.94 8.37 -10.08
C GLY A 390 -9.64 9.13 -11.21
N GLY A 391 -10.76 8.57 -11.67
CA GLY A 391 -11.49 9.02 -12.85
C GLY A 391 -12.96 9.30 -12.55
N ASP A 392 -13.79 9.05 -13.55
CA ASP A 392 -15.25 9.01 -13.36
C ASP A 392 -15.64 7.57 -12.95
N GLY A 393 -16.63 7.43 -12.07
CA GLY A 393 -17.07 6.14 -11.50
C GLY A 393 -16.61 5.95 -10.05
N ALA A 394 -17.13 4.91 -9.39
CA ALA A 394 -16.72 4.58 -8.02
C ALA A 394 -15.33 3.92 -8.02
N ASP A 395 -14.33 4.68 -7.59
CA ASP A 395 -12.94 4.25 -7.53
C ASP A 395 -12.60 3.65 -6.15
N SER A 396 -11.58 2.79 -6.12
CA SER A 396 -11.06 2.24 -4.86
C SER A 396 -9.55 2.36 -4.77
N PHE A 397 -9.07 2.91 -3.66
CA PHE A 397 -7.64 3.13 -3.35
C PHE A 397 -7.27 2.38 -2.07
N TYR A 398 -6.13 1.69 -2.06
CA TYR A 398 -5.69 0.88 -0.92
C TYR A 398 -4.23 1.18 -0.55
N ASP A 399 -3.90 1.02 0.74
CA ASP A 399 -2.55 1.13 1.31
C ASP A 399 -1.83 2.46 1.01
N ILE A 400 -2.50 3.57 1.33
CA ILE A 400 -1.83 4.87 1.21
C ILE A 400 -0.81 5.06 2.35
N GLY A 401 0.47 4.99 1.96
CA GLY A 401 1.62 5.29 2.80
C GLY A 401 1.75 6.77 3.21
N THR A 402 2.75 7.06 4.03
CA THR A 402 3.00 8.40 4.55
C THR A 402 3.34 9.39 3.44
N GLY A 403 2.67 10.55 3.40
CA GLY A 403 3.00 11.62 2.46
C GLY A 403 2.30 11.53 1.10
N HIS A 404 1.34 10.62 0.95
CA HIS A 404 0.61 10.42 -0.30
C HIS A 404 -0.55 11.40 -0.46
N LYS A 405 -0.87 11.75 -1.71
CA LYS A 405 -2.05 12.52 -2.11
C LYS A 405 -2.97 11.65 -2.93
N VAL A 406 -4.28 11.72 -2.71
CA VAL A 406 -5.29 11.03 -3.51
C VAL A 406 -6.25 12.07 -4.06
N TYR A 407 -6.60 11.99 -5.34
CA TYR A 407 -7.71 12.71 -5.97
C TYR A 407 -8.60 11.67 -6.62
N ALA A 408 -9.71 11.31 -5.97
CA ALA A 408 -10.52 10.17 -6.34
C ALA A 408 -11.37 10.45 -7.58
N GLY A 409 -12.03 11.61 -7.67
CA GLY A 409 -12.60 12.10 -8.93
C GLY A 409 -14.10 12.29 -8.83
N ALA A 410 -14.88 11.72 -9.74
CA ALA A 410 -16.33 11.79 -9.69
C ALA A 410 -16.89 10.39 -9.47
N GLY A 411 -17.61 10.14 -8.38
CA GLY A 411 -17.97 8.78 -7.98
C GLY A 411 -18.30 8.69 -6.51
N ASN A 412 -18.69 7.50 -6.04
CA ASN A 412 -18.72 7.23 -4.61
C ASN A 412 -17.49 6.38 -4.31
N ASP A 413 -16.43 7.02 -3.87
CA ASP A 413 -15.11 6.42 -3.85
C ASP A 413 -14.77 5.81 -2.49
N TYR A 414 -13.91 4.81 -2.49
CA TYR A 414 -13.45 4.12 -1.28
C TYR A 414 -11.94 4.19 -1.14
N ILE A 415 -11.43 4.78 -0.06
CA ILE A 415 -10.00 5.01 0.15
C ILE A 415 -9.57 4.37 1.47
N GLU A 416 -8.72 3.36 1.43
CA GLU A 416 -8.18 2.69 2.61
C GLU A 416 -6.78 3.18 2.97
N VAL A 417 -6.60 3.54 4.25
CA VAL A 417 -5.44 4.28 4.74
C VAL A 417 -4.75 3.59 5.90
N TRP A 418 -3.46 3.28 5.73
CA TRP A 418 -2.63 2.54 6.69
C TRP A 418 -1.54 3.43 7.32
N ALA A 419 -1.34 4.63 6.78
CA ALA A 419 -0.48 5.66 7.35
C ALA A 419 -1.00 7.06 7.00
N SER A 420 -0.43 8.10 7.63
CA SER A 420 -0.91 9.48 7.46
C SER A 420 -0.71 10.02 6.03
N PRO A 421 -1.79 10.27 5.25
CA PRO A 421 -1.68 10.90 3.94
C PRO A 421 -1.37 12.40 4.06
N SER A 422 -0.84 12.99 2.99
CA SER A 422 -0.77 14.45 2.82
C SER A 422 -2.09 15.05 2.33
N LEU A 423 -2.86 14.31 1.53
CA LEU A 423 -4.15 14.75 1.01
C LEU A 423 -5.00 13.55 0.56
N ILE A 424 -6.30 13.60 0.82
CA ILE A 424 -7.33 12.82 0.13
C ILE A 424 -8.38 13.82 -0.31
N ASP A 425 -8.64 13.86 -1.60
CA ASP A 425 -9.71 14.62 -2.23
C ASP A 425 -10.67 13.60 -2.85
N GLY A 426 -11.86 13.41 -2.26
CA GLY A 426 -12.86 12.47 -2.78
C GLY A 426 -13.46 12.96 -4.09
N GLY A 427 -13.79 14.26 -4.13
CA GLY A 427 -14.27 14.93 -5.33
C GLY A 427 -15.79 14.99 -5.40
N GLU A 428 -16.40 14.65 -6.54
CA GLU A 428 -17.86 14.69 -6.67
C GLU A 428 -18.50 13.35 -6.28
N GLY A 429 -19.22 13.30 -5.17
CA GLY A 429 -20.10 12.19 -4.84
C GLY A 429 -20.20 11.97 -3.34
N ASN A 430 -20.30 10.71 -2.91
CA ASN A 430 -20.38 10.33 -1.50
C ASN A 430 -19.24 9.36 -1.16
N ASP A 431 -18.16 9.92 -0.66
CA ASP A 431 -16.88 9.24 -0.56
C ASP A 431 -16.63 8.69 0.84
N THR A 432 -15.87 7.60 0.91
CA THR A 432 -15.57 6.87 2.14
C THR A 432 -14.08 6.68 2.31
N VAL A 433 -13.52 7.19 3.42
CA VAL A 433 -12.16 6.90 3.85
C VAL A 433 -12.17 5.85 4.96
N CYS A 434 -11.44 4.75 4.81
CA CYS A 434 -11.31 3.69 5.80
C CYS A 434 -9.92 3.72 6.47
N VAL A 435 -9.87 3.94 7.77
CA VAL A 435 -8.67 4.12 8.58
C VAL A 435 -8.28 2.80 9.23
N GLN A 436 -7.15 2.23 8.82
CA GLN A 436 -6.68 0.91 9.26
C GLN A 436 -5.56 0.97 10.33
N ALA A 437 -5.06 2.17 10.64
CA ALA A 437 -3.98 2.36 11.61
C ALA A 437 -4.16 3.63 12.44
N THR A 438 -3.53 3.65 13.63
CA THR A 438 -3.59 4.82 14.52
C THR A 438 -2.93 6.04 13.84
N MET A 439 -3.67 7.13 13.69
CA MET A 439 -3.19 8.31 12.98
C MET A 439 -3.91 9.62 13.36
N VAL A 440 -3.24 10.74 13.05
CA VAL A 440 -3.76 12.11 13.17
C VAL A 440 -3.90 12.70 11.77
N PHE A 441 -5.08 13.24 11.46
CA PHE A 441 -5.35 13.97 10.24
C PHE A 441 -5.02 15.44 10.43
N ALA A 442 -4.34 16.04 9.46
CA ALA A 442 -3.93 17.44 9.48
C ALA A 442 -4.95 18.32 8.73
N GLU A 443 -5.01 19.61 9.04
CA GLU A 443 -5.90 20.54 8.33
C GLU A 443 -5.65 20.47 6.81
N GLY A 444 -6.72 20.30 6.03
CA GLY A 444 -6.66 20.15 4.58
C GLY A 444 -6.20 18.80 4.08
N SER A 445 -6.03 17.79 4.95
CA SER A 445 -5.69 16.42 4.53
C SER A 445 -6.88 15.65 3.98
N LEU A 446 -8.11 16.08 4.25
CA LEU A 446 -9.35 15.53 3.67
C LEU A 446 -10.12 16.67 3.00
N ASN A 447 -10.51 16.47 1.76
CA ASN A 447 -11.37 17.36 0.97
C ASN A 447 -12.46 16.51 0.33
N ALA A 448 -13.71 17.00 0.34
CA ALA A 448 -14.86 16.30 -0.24
C ALA A 448 -14.90 14.81 0.17
N VAL A 449 -14.89 14.57 1.48
CA VAL A 449 -15.05 13.24 2.08
C VAL A 449 -16.22 13.33 3.03
N GLU A 450 -17.24 12.49 2.84
CA GLU A 450 -18.46 12.51 3.66
C GLU A 450 -18.40 11.48 4.79
N ASN A 451 -17.79 10.33 4.53
CA ASN A 451 -17.78 9.19 5.43
C ASN A 451 -16.36 8.77 5.81
N VAL A 452 -16.16 8.51 7.08
CA VAL A 452 -14.95 7.89 7.61
C VAL A 452 -15.33 6.61 8.32
N ARG A 453 -14.63 5.53 7.99
CA ARG A 453 -14.69 4.26 8.69
C ARG A 453 -13.41 4.05 9.46
N VAL A 454 -13.48 3.62 10.71
CA VAL A 454 -12.28 3.38 11.55
C VAL A 454 -12.22 1.89 11.90
N ALA A 455 -11.11 1.24 11.58
CA ALA A 455 -10.92 -0.18 11.89
C ALA A 455 -10.78 -0.44 13.39
N ASP A 456 -11.00 -1.69 13.78
CA ASP A 456 -11.00 -2.11 15.18
C ASP A 456 -9.63 -1.88 15.87
N SER A 457 -9.65 -1.50 17.16
CA SER A 457 -8.43 -1.20 17.94
C SER A 457 -7.57 -0.05 17.41
N VAL A 458 -8.16 0.87 16.63
CA VAL A 458 -7.49 2.05 16.07
C VAL A 458 -7.88 3.33 16.82
N ALA A 459 -6.89 4.23 16.98
CA ALA A 459 -7.16 5.61 17.38
C ALA A 459 -7.08 6.56 16.17
N ALA A 460 -8.17 7.26 15.86
CA ALA A 460 -8.25 8.20 14.74
C ALA A 460 -8.60 9.60 15.26
N ASN A 461 -7.77 10.59 14.91
CA ASN A 461 -7.93 11.97 15.38
C ASN A 461 -8.12 12.94 14.20
N PHE A 462 -9.29 13.59 14.15
CA PHE A 462 -9.69 14.54 13.13
C PHE A 462 -9.80 15.99 13.64
N SER A 463 -9.33 16.26 14.86
CA SER A 463 -9.54 17.53 15.58
C SER A 463 -8.96 18.79 14.92
N SER A 464 -8.15 18.63 13.87
CA SER A 464 -7.61 19.74 13.08
C SER A 464 -8.46 20.10 11.86
N LEU A 465 -9.48 19.30 11.52
CA LEU A 465 -10.35 19.51 10.37
C LEU A 465 -11.50 20.46 10.71
N ALA A 466 -11.88 21.32 9.77
CA ALA A 466 -12.91 22.35 9.99
C ALA A 466 -14.33 21.91 9.58
N SER A 467 -14.47 20.81 8.85
CA SER A 467 -15.74 20.30 8.32
C SER A 467 -16.22 19.11 9.13
N GLY A 468 -17.52 19.08 9.45
CA GLY A 468 -18.15 17.93 10.10
C GLY A 468 -18.13 16.68 9.21
N LEU A 469 -17.95 15.51 9.82
CA LEU A 469 -17.87 14.21 9.14
C LEU A 469 -18.88 13.21 9.72
N THR A 470 -19.31 12.26 8.88
CA THR A 470 -19.96 11.03 9.38
C THR A 470 -18.86 10.00 9.64
N ILE A 471 -18.64 9.66 10.90
CA ILE A 471 -17.58 8.76 11.34
C ILE A 471 -18.22 7.52 12.00
N SER A 472 -17.86 6.34 11.53
CA SER A 472 -18.36 5.07 12.10
C SER A 472 -17.21 4.09 12.27
N SER A 473 -17.19 3.33 13.36
CA SER A 473 -16.30 2.17 13.43
C SER A 473 -16.68 1.08 12.41
N LEU A 474 -15.71 0.28 12.00
CA LEU A 474 -15.87 -0.80 11.05
C LEU A 474 -16.19 -2.10 11.80
N SER A 475 -17.46 -2.32 12.12
CA SER A 475 -18.04 -3.39 12.96
C SER A 475 -17.74 -4.88 12.58
N ALA A 476 -16.75 -5.20 11.74
CA ALA A 476 -16.60 -6.56 11.20
C ALA A 476 -15.90 -7.56 12.14
N VAL A 477 -15.12 -7.14 13.15
CA VAL A 477 -14.33 -8.10 13.97
C VAL A 477 -14.18 -7.80 15.47
N GLY A 478 -14.59 -6.63 15.95
CA GLY A 478 -14.56 -6.27 17.38
C GLY A 478 -13.21 -5.72 17.83
N GLY A 479 -13.26 -4.64 18.60
CA GLY A 479 -12.12 -4.01 19.26
C GLY A 479 -12.35 -2.54 19.59
N ALA A 480 -12.13 -2.18 20.85
CA ALA A 480 -12.22 -0.81 21.38
C ALA A 480 -11.53 0.25 20.50
N VAL A 481 -12.26 1.27 20.07
CA VAL A 481 -11.72 2.39 19.28
C VAL A 481 -11.59 3.69 20.08
N THR A 482 -10.76 4.62 19.59
CA THR A 482 -10.71 6.00 20.09
C THR A 482 -10.89 6.96 18.93
N ILE A 483 -12.00 7.68 18.91
CA ILE A 483 -12.36 8.60 17.82
C ILE A 483 -12.45 10.02 18.38
N SER A 484 -11.70 10.95 17.78
CA SER A 484 -11.87 12.38 18.00
C SER A 484 -12.36 13.05 16.72
N GLY A 485 -13.54 13.65 16.79
CA GLY A 485 -14.21 14.38 15.71
C GLY A 485 -13.44 15.61 15.24
N THR A 486 -14.09 16.40 14.41
CA THR A 486 -13.56 17.59 13.76
C THR A 486 -13.83 18.84 14.62
N LEU A 487 -13.77 20.03 14.01
CA LEU A 487 -14.23 21.29 14.61
C LEU A 487 -15.62 21.71 14.10
N GLY A 488 -16.27 20.85 13.31
CA GLY A 488 -17.63 21.03 12.80
C GLY A 488 -18.61 20.04 13.44
N ASN A 489 -19.86 20.03 12.96
CA ASN A 489 -20.89 19.14 13.50
C ASN A 489 -20.67 17.70 13.01
N ASP A 490 -20.33 16.79 13.91
CA ASP A 490 -20.02 15.40 13.57
C ASP A 490 -21.15 14.42 13.91
N SER A 491 -21.16 13.28 13.22
CA SER A 491 -21.97 12.12 13.59
C SER A 491 -21.04 10.93 13.80
N ILE A 492 -20.83 10.52 15.04
CA ILE A 492 -19.83 9.53 15.45
C ILE A 492 -20.52 8.29 16.05
N SER A 493 -20.19 7.09 15.57
CA SER A 493 -20.64 5.81 16.14
C SER A 493 -19.47 4.90 16.52
N GLY A 494 -19.41 4.47 17.78
CA GLY A 494 -18.38 3.60 18.36
C GLY A 494 -18.55 2.12 18.00
N GLY A 495 -19.79 1.64 17.96
CA GLY A 495 -20.12 0.31 17.47
C GLY A 495 -20.20 -0.71 18.60
N ALA A 496 -19.29 -1.66 18.66
CA ALA A 496 -19.22 -2.66 19.73
C ALA A 496 -17.86 -2.57 20.42
N ASP A 497 -17.79 -3.05 21.67
CA ASP A 497 -16.66 -2.94 22.60
C ASP A 497 -16.59 -1.59 23.33
N ARG A 498 -15.57 -1.41 24.17
CA ARG A 498 -15.42 -0.21 25.01
C ARG A 498 -14.78 0.90 24.21
N ASP A 499 -15.57 1.86 23.75
CA ASP A 499 -15.10 2.93 22.89
C ASP A 499 -14.87 4.24 23.65
N THR A 500 -14.07 5.12 23.06
CA THR A 500 -13.96 6.52 23.51
C THR A 500 -14.22 7.45 22.35
N LEU A 501 -15.28 8.25 22.47
CA LEU A 501 -15.75 9.16 21.44
C LEU A 501 -15.68 10.61 21.94
N LEU A 502 -15.01 11.48 21.19
CA LEU A 502 -14.85 12.90 21.49
C LEU A 502 -15.40 13.73 20.31
N GLY A 503 -16.46 14.51 20.50
CA GLY A 503 -17.06 15.36 19.45
C GLY A 503 -16.22 16.61 19.15
N ASN A 504 -15.70 17.24 20.21
CA ASN A 504 -14.90 18.48 20.20
C ASN A 504 -15.75 19.76 20.10
N VAL A 505 -15.78 20.42 18.95
CA VAL A 505 -16.52 21.68 18.75
C VAL A 505 -17.50 21.44 17.63
N GLY A 506 -18.77 21.73 17.86
CA GLY A 506 -19.81 21.40 16.91
C GLY A 506 -21.07 21.02 17.64
N THR A 507 -22.20 20.99 16.94
CA THR A 507 -23.39 20.30 17.44
C THR A 507 -23.29 18.85 17.00
N ASP A 508 -22.71 18.01 17.86
CA ASP A 508 -22.31 16.66 17.53
C ASP A 508 -23.38 15.64 17.92
N THR A 509 -23.38 14.50 17.23
CA THR A 509 -24.18 13.32 17.59
C THR A 509 -23.23 12.15 17.81
N LEU A 510 -23.17 11.65 19.04
CA LEU A 510 -22.31 10.54 19.45
C LEU A 510 -23.17 9.35 19.91
N ASP A 511 -22.84 8.16 19.41
CA ASP A 511 -23.48 6.89 19.75
C ASP A 511 -22.41 5.85 20.12
N GLY A 512 -22.33 5.47 21.39
CA GLY A 512 -21.36 4.49 21.90
C GLY A 512 -21.60 3.11 21.30
N GLY A 513 -22.81 2.59 21.47
CA GLY A 513 -23.26 1.35 20.86
C GLY A 513 -23.35 0.22 21.88
N ILE A 514 -22.58 -0.86 21.73
CA ILE A 514 -22.56 -1.98 22.67
C ILE A 514 -21.21 -2.00 23.38
N GLY A 515 -21.18 -1.76 24.69
CA GLY A 515 -19.94 -1.72 25.44
C GLY A 515 -20.04 -0.80 26.64
N ASP A 516 -18.96 -0.70 27.41
CA ASP A 516 -18.87 0.30 28.48
C ASP A 516 -18.16 1.54 27.91
N ASP A 517 -18.90 2.46 27.31
CA ASP A 517 -18.33 3.51 26.47
C ASP A 517 -18.00 4.81 27.21
N VAL A 518 -17.15 5.64 26.64
CA VAL A 518 -16.86 6.99 27.13
C VAL A 518 -17.18 8.03 26.06
N LEU A 519 -18.16 8.90 26.33
CA LEU A 519 -18.63 9.91 25.38
C LEU A 519 -18.41 11.31 25.94
N ALA A 520 -17.73 12.16 25.18
CA ALA A 520 -17.61 13.59 25.46
C ALA A 520 -18.06 14.37 24.22
N GLY A 521 -19.19 15.09 24.32
CA GLY A 521 -19.67 15.97 23.24
C GLY A 521 -18.66 17.09 22.97
N GLY A 522 -18.38 17.85 24.02
CA GLY A 522 -17.37 18.91 23.97
C GLY A 522 -18.03 20.26 24.15
N SER A 523 -17.93 21.12 23.14
CA SER A 523 -18.50 22.48 23.15
C SER A 523 -19.70 22.53 22.21
N ASP A 524 -20.64 23.43 22.53
CA ASP A 524 -21.96 23.53 21.89
C ASP A 524 -22.91 22.43 22.37
N LYS A 525 -23.97 22.11 21.61
CA LYS A 525 -25.08 21.29 22.13
C LYS A 525 -25.09 19.93 21.47
N ASP A 526 -24.65 18.92 22.21
CA ASP A 526 -24.45 17.60 21.63
C ASP A 526 -25.60 16.64 21.95
N ILE A 527 -25.70 15.58 21.16
CA ILE A 527 -26.60 14.45 21.39
C ILE A 527 -25.74 13.24 21.70
N LEU A 528 -25.85 12.71 22.92
CA LEU A 528 -25.04 11.58 23.41
C LEU A 528 -25.96 10.38 23.67
N THR A 529 -25.63 9.24 23.07
CA THR A 529 -26.31 7.95 23.28
C THR A 529 -25.25 6.95 23.73
N GLY A 530 -25.37 6.40 24.93
CA GLY A 530 -24.40 5.44 25.45
C GLY A 530 -24.57 4.06 24.82
N GLY A 531 -25.81 3.59 24.82
CA GLY A 531 -26.22 2.30 24.28
C GLY A 531 -26.30 1.20 25.35
N LEU A 532 -25.76 0.03 25.04
CA LEU A 532 -25.78 -1.14 25.93
C LEU A 532 -24.45 -1.28 26.68
N GLY A 533 -24.43 -0.88 27.95
CA GLY A 533 -23.37 -1.25 28.89
C GLY A 533 -23.29 -0.21 30.00
N ALA A 534 -22.17 -0.14 30.72
CA ALA A 534 -22.00 0.86 31.76
C ALA A 534 -21.22 2.07 31.22
N ASP A 535 -21.95 3.07 30.74
CA ASP A 535 -21.37 4.18 29.96
C ASP A 535 -20.97 5.39 30.81
N ILE A 536 -20.04 6.20 30.31
CA ILE A 536 -19.58 7.42 30.95
C ILE A 536 -19.80 8.61 30.02
N PHE A 537 -20.69 9.51 30.44
CA PHE A 537 -20.92 10.79 29.78
C PHE A 537 -20.07 11.87 30.46
N VAL A 538 -19.18 12.50 29.70
CA VAL A 538 -18.23 13.50 30.21
C VAL A 538 -18.74 14.89 29.89
N PHE A 539 -18.92 15.71 30.93
CA PHE A 539 -19.33 17.11 30.76
C PHE A 539 -18.25 18.07 31.22
N GLY A 540 -18.13 19.16 30.48
CA GLY A 540 -17.42 20.34 30.92
C GLY A 540 -18.15 21.09 32.03
N ARG A 541 -17.69 22.31 32.29
CA ARG A 541 -18.32 23.20 33.26
C ARG A 541 -19.72 23.60 32.80
N ALA A 542 -20.68 23.55 33.72
CA ALA A 542 -22.05 24.02 33.49
C ALA A 542 -22.11 25.42 32.87
N ASP A 543 -22.78 25.53 31.72
CA ASP A 543 -23.10 26.79 31.08
C ASP A 543 -24.51 26.76 30.46
N THR A 544 -25.08 27.93 30.17
CA THR A 544 -26.44 28.01 29.62
C THR A 544 -26.52 27.88 28.09
N ALA A 545 -25.38 27.80 27.40
CA ALA A 545 -25.26 27.81 25.94
C ALA A 545 -25.02 26.41 25.33
N SER A 546 -24.42 25.49 26.10
CA SER A 546 -23.76 24.25 25.66
C SER A 546 -24.36 23.00 26.34
N ASN A 547 -25.68 22.98 26.57
CA ASN A 547 -26.30 21.86 27.29
C ASN A 547 -26.53 20.66 26.37
N ASP A 548 -25.76 19.62 26.61
CA ASP A 548 -25.87 18.34 25.92
C ASP A 548 -27.18 17.63 26.24
N LYS A 549 -27.55 16.69 25.37
CA LYS A 549 -28.70 15.83 25.51
C LYS A 549 -28.26 14.37 25.54
N VAL A 550 -28.40 13.74 26.70
CA VAL A 550 -28.24 12.29 26.85
C VAL A 550 -29.57 11.60 26.54
N THR A 551 -29.56 10.64 25.62
CA THR A 551 -30.78 10.04 25.05
C THR A 551 -31.23 8.76 25.76
N ASP A 552 -30.35 8.08 26.50
CA ASP A 552 -30.64 6.73 27.01
C ASP A 552 -30.05 6.38 28.39
N PHE A 553 -29.55 7.38 29.14
CA PHE A 553 -28.96 7.19 30.47
C PHE A 553 -29.71 6.18 31.36
N SER A 554 -28.95 5.20 31.86
CA SER A 554 -29.44 4.05 32.60
C SER A 554 -28.56 3.74 33.82
N ALA A 555 -28.92 4.30 34.98
CA ALA A 555 -28.29 3.96 36.26
C ALA A 555 -28.40 2.46 36.63
N ALA A 556 -29.31 1.72 35.98
CA ALA A 556 -29.46 0.27 36.15
C ALA A 556 -28.40 -0.52 35.38
N GLN A 557 -27.96 -0.03 34.22
CA GLN A 557 -26.87 -0.64 33.44
C GLN A 557 -25.49 -0.25 33.99
N GLY A 558 -25.38 0.91 34.65
CA GLY A 558 -24.17 1.32 35.36
C GLY A 558 -23.70 2.71 35.04
N ASP A 559 -24.43 3.43 34.18
CA ASP A 559 -24.00 4.70 33.60
C ASP A 559 -23.62 5.76 34.64
N LYS A 560 -22.65 6.58 34.26
CA LYS A 560 -22.11 7.66 35.09
C LYS A 560 -21.99 8.97 34.33
N LEU A 561 -22.20 10.06 35.06
CA LEU A 561 -21.94 11.42 34.60
C LEU A 561 -20.59 11.87 35.19
N ARG A 562 -19.57 12.00 34.36
CA ARG A 562 -18.23 12.44 34.77
C ARG A 562 -18.17 13.96 34.75
N LEU A 563 -17.77 14.53 35.89
CA LEU A 563 -17.66 15.97 36.15
C LEU A 563 -16.37 16.26 36.91
N PHE A 564 -15.84 17.48 36.82
CA PHE A 564 -14.61 17.86 37.51
C PHE A 564 -14.89 18.74 38.73
N ALA A 565 -14.32 18.37 39.88
CA ALA A 565 -14.52 19.07 41.14
C ALA A 565 -14.15 20.56 41.06
N ASN A 566 -13.11 20.89 40.28
CA ASN A 566 -12.60 22.25 40.11
C ASN A 566 -13.63 23.20 39.47
N ASP A 567 -14.44 22.71 38.52
CA ASP A 567 -15.46 23.50 37.82
C ASP A 567 -16.56 23.98 38.76
N TYR A 568 -16.79 23.20 39.82
CA TYR A 568 -17.86 23.39 40.79
C TYR A 568 -17.34 23.82 42.18
N GLY A 569 -16.03 24.06 42.31
CA GLY A 569 -15.42 24.46 43.59
C GLY A 569 -15.55 23.40 44.70
N LEU A 570 -15.67 22.13 44.33
CA LEU A 570 -15.82 20.98 45.22
C LEU A 570 -14.44 20.50 45.70
N ALA A 571 -14.38 19.96 46.91
CA ALA A 571 -13.19 19.35 47.49
C ALA A 571 -13.57 18.34 48.57
N ILE A 572 -12.62 17.51 49.00
CA ILE A 572 -12.82 16.65 50.18
C ILE A 572 -13.16 17.53 51.39
N GLY A 573 -14.30 17.25 52.03
CA GLY A 573 -14.85 18.05 53.14
C GLY A 573 -15.65 19.28 52.70
N ARG A 574 -15.83 19.49 51.40
CA ARG A 574 -16.65 20.55 50.78
C ARG A 574 -17.37 19.99 49.56
N GLY A 575 -18.50 19.35 49.82
CA GLY A 575 -19.30 18.67 48.80
C GLY A 575 -18.84 17.26 48.49
N LEU A 576 -17.56 16.92 48.70
CA LEU A 576 -17.08 15.54 48.59
C LEU A 576 -16.83 14.91 49.96
N GLU A 577 -17.19 13.64 50.09
CA GLU A 577 -16.83 12.81 51.23
C GLU A 577 -15.32 12.49 51.25
N LYS A 578 -14.82 11.91 52.35
CA LYS A 578 -13.40 11.49 52.45
C LYS A 578 -12.99 10.47 51.37
N THR A 579 -13.96 9.75 50.83
CA THR A 579 -13.81 8.77 49.76
C THR A 579 -13.75 9.41 48.36
N GLY A 580 -13.95 10.73 48.24
CA GLY A 580 -14.02 11.45 46.96
C GLY A 580 -15.41 11.41 46.31
N VAL A 581 -16.36 10.66 46.86
CA VAL A 581 -17.74 10.58 46.36
C VAL A 581 -18.52 11.86 46.70
N LEU A 582 -19.43 12.28 45.81
CA LEU A 582 -20.33 13.40 46.07
C LEU A 582 -21.20 13.12 47.30
N SER A 583 -21.19 14.05 48.26
CA SER A 583 -22.05 13.97 49.43
C SER A 583 -23.51 14.07 49.01
N ALA A 584 -24.36 13.21 49.59
CA ALA A 584 -25.80 13.24 49.34
C ALA A 584 -26.46 14.59 49.70
N ASP A 585 -25.82 15.44 50.51
CA ASP A 585 -26.33 16.78 50.82
C ASP A 585 -26.16 17.78 49.66
N TYR A 586 -25.29 17.48 48.69
CA TYR A 586 -24.99 18.31 47.51
C TYR A 586 -25.74 17.87 46.26
N PHE A 587 -26.70 16.95 46.38
CA PHE A 587 -27.54 16.51 45.27
C PHE A 587 -28.99 16.37 45.70
N GLU A 588 -29.93 16.85 44.88
CA GLU A 588 -31.36 16.59 45.07
C GLU A 588 -32.13 16.40 43.75
N VAL A 589 -33.33 15.82 43.84
CA VAL A 589 -34.30 15.83 42.73
C VAL A 589 -35.43 16.80 43.09
N SER A 590 -35.44 17.97 42.46
CA SER A 590 -36.32 19.08 42.83
C SER A 590 -36.64 19.96 41.62
N LYS A 591 -37.65 20.83 41.70
CA LYS A 591 -37.96 21.78 40.60
C LYS A 591 -36.98 22.96 40.53
N ALA A 592 -36.24 23.20 41.61
CA ALA A 592 -35.24 24.24 41.79
C ALA A 592 -34.46 23.92 43.07
N ALA A 593 -33.20 24.38 43.14
CA ALA A 593 -32.36 24.27 44.34
C ALA A 593 -33.07 24.74 45.62
N THR A 594 -32.83 24.03 46.73
CA THR A 594 -33.46 24.28 48.03
C THR A 594 -32.47 24.49 49.18
N LYS A 595 -31.17 24.32 48.92
CA LYS A 595 -30.13 24.37 49.95
C LYS A 595 -29.66 25.80 50.25
N SER A 596 -28.83 25.93 51.27
CA SER A 596 -28.20 27.21 51.64
C SER A 596 -26.75 27.32 51.16
N HIS A 597 -26.28 26.30 50.45
CA HIS A 597 -24.95 26.15 49.86
C HIS A 597 -25.09 25.61 48.44
N ALA A 598 -24.00 25.62 47.69
CA ALA A 598 -23.98 25.11 46.33
C ALA A 598 -24.44 23.64 46.24
N GLU A 599 -25.21 23.30 45.21
CA GLU A 599 -25.74 21.95 45.01
C GLU A 599 -25.96 21.62 43.53
N PHE A 600 -25.94 20.32 43.22
CA PHE A 600 -26.54 19.80 42.00
C PHE A 600 -28.02 19.51 42.25
N TYR A 601 -28.88 19.83 41.29
CA TYR A 601 -30.26 19.37 41.34
C TYR A 601 -30.74 18.88 39.98
N PHE A 602 -31.44 17.75 39.98
CA PHE A 602 -32.11 17.24 38.79
C PHE A 602 -33.56 17.72 38.77
N ASN A 603 -33.92 18.51 37.76
CA ASN A 603 -35.27 18.98 37.56
C ASN A 603 -36.12 17.92 36.85
N SER A 604 -36.95 17.21 37.60
CA SER A 604 -37.82 16.15 37.08
C SER A 604 -38.87 16.62 36.06
N ALA A 605 -39.21 17.92 36.03
CA ALA A 605 -40.15 18.48 35.06
C ALA A 605 -39.48 18.83 33.74
N THR A 606 -38.31 19.46 33.78
CA THR A 606 -37.56 19.85 32.57
C THR A 606 -36.59 18.77 32.09
N ARG A 607 -36.31 17.78 32.94
CA ARG A 607 -35.34 16.69 32.74
C ARG A 607 -33.92 17.20 32.52
N ILE A 608 -33.52 18.21 33.29
CA ILE A 608 -32.20 18.85 33.19
C ILE A 608 -31.51 18.74 34.54
N LEU A 609 -30.25 18.33 34.52
CA LEU A 609 -29.34 18.44 35.66
C LEU A 609 -28.75 19.85 35.68
N TYR A 610 -28.81 20.49 36.84
CA TYR A 610 -28.28 21.83 37.05
C TYR A 610 -27.23 21.84 38.15
N TRP A 611 -26.33 22.82 38.07
CA TRP A 611 -25.51 23.30 39.16
C TRP A 611 -26.04 24.66 39.65
N ASP A 612 -26.40 24.75 40.92
CA ASP A 612 -26.69 26.01 41.59
C ASP A 612 -25.52 26.34 42.53
N ALA A 613 -24.79 27.42 42.22
CA ALA A 613 -23.61 27.81 42.98
C ALA A 613 -23.93 28.42 44.36
N ASP A 614 -25.17 28.83 44.62
CA ASP A 614 -25.58 29.42 45.91
C ASP A 614 -26.68 28.64 46.64
N GLY A 615 -27.32 27.68 45.95
CA GLY A 615 -28.35 26.77 46.47
C GLY A 615 -29.74 27.40 46.61
N LYS A 616 -29.88 28.71 46.37
CA LYS A 616 -31.10 29.46 46.71
C LYS A 616 -32.15 29.46 45.60
N GLY A 617 -31.88 28.78 44.48
CA GLY A 617 -32.78 28.65 43.34
C GLY A 617 -32.95 29.94 42.55
N GLY A 618 -33.35 29.83 41.28
CA GLY A 618 -33.65 30.97 40.39
C GLY A 618 -32.72 31.07 39.18
N ALA A 619 -32.53 32.29 38.64
CA ALA A 619 -31.81 32.55 37.39
C ALA A 619 -30.29 32.28 37.43
N SER A 620 -29.75 31.83 38.57
CA SER A 620 -28.32 31.56 38.78
C SER A 620 -27.92 30.10 38.51
N ALA A 621 -28.89 29.19 38.36
CA ALA A 621 -28.62 27.80 38.09
C ALA A 621 -28.11 27.61 36.65
N ALA A 622 -26.93 27.01 36.51
CA ALA A 622 -26.35 26.65 35.23
C ALA A 622 -26.74 25.22 34.88
N ALA A 623 -27.27 25.01 33.68
CA ALA A 623 -27.57 23.66 33.22
C ALA A 623 -26.27 22.92 32.87
N ILE A 624 -26.30 21.60 33.02
CA ILE A 624 -25.18 20.70 32.70
C ILE A 624 -25.58 19.84 31.50
N ALA A 625 -26.67 19.08 31.65
CA ALA A 625 -27.15 18.17 30.64
C ALA A 625 -28.66 17.96 30.75
N SER A 626 -29.29 17.71 29.61
CA SER A 626 -30.68 17.31 29.49
C SER A 626 -30.79 15.82 29.20
N PHE A 627 -31.89 15.20 29.64
CA PHE A 627 -32.04 13.75 29.60
C PHE A 627 -33.38 13.36 28.99
N ALA A 628 -33.36 12.37 28.10
CA ALA A 628 -34.55 11.60 27.80
C ALA A 628 -34.77 10.57 28.91
N ILE A 629 -35.97 10.57 29.52
CA ILE A 629 -36.33 9.61 30.55
C ILE A 629 -37.07 8.44 29.89
N PRO A 630 -36.61 7.19 30.06
CA PRO A 630 -37.30 6.01 29.54
C PRO A 630 -38.74 5.91 30.08
N LYS A 631 -39.62 5.37 29.25
CA LYS A 631 -41.04 5.21 29.60
C LYS A 631 -41.17 4.25 30.80
N GLY A 632 -41.82 4.71 31.88
CA GLY A 632 -42.04 3.91 33.08
C GLY A 632 -40.98 4.06 34.17
N VAL A 633 -39.96 4.90 33.96
CA VAL A 633 -39.00 5.26 35.01
C VAL A 633 -39.48 6.51 35.74
N GLU A 634 -39.60 6.40 37.07
CA GLU A 634 -39.95 7.53 37.93
C GLU A 634 -38.80 8.55 37.94
N ALA A 635 -39.09 9.79 37.57
CA ALA A 635 -38.08 10.85 37.47
C ALA A 635 -37.36 11.14 38.80
N SER A 636 -37.96 10.78 39.94
CA SER A 636 -37.37 10.91 41.28
C SER A 636 -36.26 9.89 41.59
N ALA A 637 -36.18 8.80 40.83
CA ALA A 637 -35.18 7.75 40.99
C ALA A 637 -34.20 7.66 39.79
N PHE A 638 -34.37 8.55 38.80
CA PHE A 638 -33.67 8.51 37.52
C PHE A 638 -32.16 8.77 37.65
N ILE A 639 -31.78 9.84 38.35
CA ILE A 639 -30.37 10.18 38.66
C ILE A 639 -30.22 10.35 40.17
N GLN A 640 -29.14 9.83 40.73
CA GLN A 640 -28.78 9.96 42.14
C GLN A 640 -27.37 10.52 42.30
N ALA A 641 -27.02 10.97 43.51
CA ALA A 641 -25.68 11.49 43.81
C ALA A 641 -24.53 10.54 43.42
N LYS A 642 -24.74 9.23 43.57
CA LYS A 642 -23.78 8.17 43.23
C LYS A 642 -23.56 7.98 41.73
N ASP A 643 -24.40 8.59 40.90
CA ASP A 643 -24.30 8.53 39.44
C ASP A 643 -23.45 9.67 38.89
N LEU A 644 -23.18 10.69 39.71
CA LEU A 644 -22.23 11.76 39.43
C LEU A 644 -20.83 11.33 39.89
N MET A 645 -19.97 10.99 38.92
CA MET A 645 -18.55 10.70 39.13
C MET A 645 -17.76 12.02 39.16
N ILE A 646 -17.60 12.58 40.36
CA ILE A 646 -16.84 13.82 40.55
C ILE A 646 -15.35 13.52 40.70
N LEU A 647 -14.53 14.04 39.78
CA LEU A 647 -13.09 13.85 39.78
C LEU A 647 -12.35 15.02 40.43
N THR A 648 -11.42 14.71 41.32
CA THR A 648 -10.44 15.68 41.84
C THR A 648 -9.15 15.60 41.03
N ALA A 649 -8.36 16.68 40.99
CA ALA A 649 -7.09 16.72 40.25
C ALA A 649 -6.05 15.65 40.67
N ASP A 650 -6.31 14.90 41.75
CA ASP A 650 -5.42 13.90 42.36
C ASP A 650 -5.99 12.46 42.26
N SER A 651 -7.09 12.25 41.52
CA SER A 651 -7.73 10.93 41.43
C SER A 651 -6.94 9.97 40.52
N SER A 652 -5.99 9.23 41.10
CA SER A 652 -5.19 8.19 40.45
C SER A 652 -5.97 6.92 40.04
N THR A 653 -7.30 6.94 40.14
CA THR A 653 -8.22 5.84 39.79
C THR A 653 -9.23 6.24 38.71
N ALA A 654 -9.03 7.38 38.04
CA ALA A 654 -9.84 7.73 36.89
C ALA A 654 -9.70 6.60 35.85
N ILE A 655 -10.82 6.13 35.27
CA ILE A 655 -10.75 5.43 33.99
C ILE A 655 -9.98 6.38 33.07
N PRO A 656 -8.76 5.99 32.63
CA PRO A 656 -8.02 6.81 31.68
C PRO A 656 -8.95 6.94 30.47
N LEU A 657 -9.28 8.16 30.06
CA LEU A 657 -9.48 8.37 28.63
C LEU A 657 -8.21 7.81 27.99
N PRO A 658 -8.28 6.90 26.99
CA PRO A 658 -7.15 6.21 26.38
C PRO A 658 -5.94 7.13 26.41
N THR A 659 -5.09 6.79 27.39
CA THR A 659 -3.98 7.54 28.01
C THR A 659 -3.68 8.93 27.42
N ASP A 660 -3.71 10.01 28.22
CA ASP A 660 -3.11 11.32 27.85
C ASP A 660 -3.89 12.28 26.91
N ALA A 661 -5.21 12.12 26.71
CA ALA A 661 -6.01 13.05 25.88
C ALA A 661 -6.20 14.50 26.44
N LEU A 662 -5.66 14.82 27.62
CA LEU A 662 -5.57 16.20 28.12
C LEU A 662 -4.13 16.59 28.54
N ASN A 663 -3.15 15.79 28.10
CA ASN A 663 -1.70 16.01 28.17
C ASN A 663 -1.13 15.62 26.81
N THR A 664 -1.25 16.50 25.81
CA THR A 664 -0.60 16.26 24.52
C THR A 664 0.91 16.38 24.71
N PHE A 665 1.60 15.24 24.82
CA PHE A 665 3.04 15.17 24.65
C PHE A 665 3.31 14.95 23.17
N ALA A 666 3.66 16.02 22.46
CA ALA A 666 4.18 15.88 21.11
C ALA A 666 5.48 15.05 21.15
N THR A 667 5.51 13.91 20.46
CA THR A 667 6.74 13.15 20.20
C THR A 667 7.25 13.46 18.79
N GLY A 668 8.57 13.64 18.62
CA GLY A 668 9.20 13.95 17.31
C GLY A 668 10.13 15.17 17.30
N SER A 669 10.74 15.44 16.14
CA SER A 669 11.74 16.50 15.88
C SER A 669 11.35 17.44 14.71
N THR A 670 10.06 17.57 14.45
CA THR A 670 9.48 18.44 13.40
C THR A 670 8.63 19.54 14.04
N ASN A 671 8.41 20.65 13.31
CA ASN A 671 7.56 21.76 13.78
C ASN A 671 6.10 21.30 13.89
N ILE A 672 5.40 21.70 14.95
CA ILE A 672 4.01 21.29 15.22
C ILE A 672 3.12 22.51 15.47
N ALA A 673 1.89 22.48 14.95
CA ALA A 673 0.83 23.39 15.34
C ALA A 673 -0.20 22.63 16.19
N PHE A 674 -0.34 23.02 17.46
CA PHE A 674 -1.30 22.48 18.40
C PHE A 674 -2.54 23.38 18.47
N PHE A 675 -3.72 22.78 18.34
CA PHE A 675 -5.01 23.44 18.50
C PHE A 675 -5.83 22.72 19.58
N GLY A 676 -5.97 23.34 20.75
CA GLY A 676 -6.78 22.85 21.86
C GLY A 676 -8.28 23.07 21.66
N GLY A 677 -9.07 22.61 22.65
CA GLY A 677 -10.53 22.69 22.70
C GLY A 677 -11.05 23.84 23.58
N ALA A 678 -12.27 23.74 24.11
CA ALA A 678 -12.82 24.73 25.06
C ALA A 678 -12.67 24.33 26.55
N LEU A 679 -12.02 23.18 26.81
CA LEU A 679 -11.82 22.61 28.15
C LEU A 679 -10.43 22.98 28.67
N ASP A 680 -10.32 23.23 29.98
CA ASP A 680 -9.04 23.42 30.68
C ASP A 680 -8.10 22.23 30.41
N SER A 681 -7.10 22.40 29.54
CA SER A 681 -6.21 21.34 29.05
C SER A 681 -4.76 21.55 29.44
N SER A 682 -3.93 20.49 29.43
CA SER A 682 -2.48 20.62 29.59
C SER A 682 -1.77 20.13 28.32
N THR A 683 -0.79 20.88 27.82
CA THR A 683 -0.18 20.68 26.51
C THR A 683 1.33 20.84 26.61
N LYS A 684 2.09 19.91 26.04
CA LYS A 684 3.55 19.99 25.96
C LYS A 684 4.07 19.74 24.55
N GLY A 685 4.65 20.78 23.95
CA GLY A 685 5.36 20.74 22.68
C GLY A 685 6.65 19.92 22.73
N ASN A 686 7.18 19.63 21.54
CA ASN A 686 8.39 18.83 21.37
C ASN A 686 9.66 19.71 21.45
N SER A 687 10.82 19.21 21.00
CA SER A 687 12.09 19.97 21.04
C SER A 687 12.32 20.96 19.89
N SER A 688 11.38 21.04 18.93
CA SER A 688 11.41 21.89 17.73
C SER A 688 10.44 23.06 17.88
N ARG A 689 10.37 23.96 16.88
CA ARG A 689 9.43 25.11 16.91
C ARG A 689 7.97 24.68 16.89
N ASN A 690 7.21 25.05 17.92
CA ASN A 690 5.79 24.78 18.04
C ASN A 690 4.94 26.06 17.89
N ILE A 691 3.70 25.93 17.40
CA ILE A 691 2.64 26.94 17.49
C ILE A 691 1.54 26.36 18.38
N MET A 692 1.29 26.98 19.52
CA MET A 692 0.43 26.48 20.58
C MET A 692 -0.79 27.37 20.66
N ASN A 693 -1.96 26.88 20.25
CA ASN A 693 -3.24 27.57 20.35
C ASN A 693 -4.21 26.72 21.15
N SER A 694 -4.36 26.96 22.45
CA SER A 694 -5.21 26.12 23.29
C SER A 694 -6.71 26.46 23.23
N LYS A 695 -7.07 27.52 22.48
CA LYS A 695 -8.43 28.03 22.30
C LYS A 695 -9.09 28.54 23.59
N PHE A 696 -10.13 27.89 24.11
CA PHE A 696 -10.93 28.40 25.25
C PHE A 696 -10.68 27.49 26.45
N GLY A 697 -10.76 28.01 27.68
CA GLY A 697 -10.41 27.24 28.89
C GLY A 697 -9.19 27.83 29.58
N ASN A 698 -8.90 27.41 30.82
CA ASN A 698 -7.67 27.78 31.50
C ASN A 698 -6.63 26.68 31.28
N ASP A 699 -5.84 26.82 30.22
CA ASP A 699 -4.92 25.76 29.81
C ASP A 699 -3.56 25.84 30.52
N GLU A 700 -2.81 24.74 30.58
CA GLU A 700 -1.39 24.71 30.97
C GLU A 700 -0.53 24.35 29.76
N LEU A 701 0.29 25.27 29.27
CA LEU A 701 1.05 25.14 28.02
C LEU A 701 2.55 25.11 28.28
N SER A 702 3.25 24.15 27.68
CA SER A 702 4.71 24.05 27.66
C SER A 702 5.16 23.96 26.20
N GLY A 703 5.96 24.92 25.73
CA GLY A 703 6.46 24.95 24.36
C GLY A 703 7.49 23.86 24.08
N GLY A 704 8.31 23.50 25.08
CA GLY A 704 9.40 22.54 24.92
C GLY A 704 10.73 23.22 24.61
N GLY A 705 11.35 22.90 23.47
CA GLY A 705 12.63 23.49 23.04
C GLY A 705 12.51 24.28 21.74
N ASP A 706 13.53 25.08 21.41
CA ASP A 706 13.57 26.00 20.25
C ASP A 706 12.71 27.27 20.44
N LYS A 707 12.11 27.83 19.37
CA LYS A 707 11.43 29.14 19.34
C LYS A 707 9.94 28.96 19.16
N ASP A 708 9.20 28.86 20.24
CA ASP A 708 7.79 28.54 20.22
C ASP A 708 6.89 29.78 20.05
N VAL A 709 5.65 29.53 19.61
CA VAL A 709 4.60 30.53 19.46
C VAL A 709 3.43 30.14 20.35
N PHE A 710 2.95 31.04 21.20
CA PHE A 710 1.71 30.88 21.95
C PHE A 710 0.66 31.82 21.35
N LEU A 711 -0.32 31.25 20.66
CA LEU A 711 -1.34 31.96 19.88
C LEU A 711 -2.63 32.13 20.68
N PHE A 712 -3.04 33.38 20.87
CA PHE A 712 -4.30 33.76 21.51
C PHE A 712 -5.25 34.33 20.46
N ASN A 713 -6.21 33.51 20.02
CA ASN A 713 -7.21 33.90 19.01
C ASN A 713 -8.67 33.75 19.45
N THR A 714 -8.92 33.46 20.73
CA THR A 714 -10.26 33.32 21.31
C THR A 714 -10.64 34.52 22.18
N LYS A 715 -11.95 34.65 22.45
CA LYS A 715 -12.49 35.76 23.23
C LYS A 715 -11.98 35.70 24.67
N LEU A 716 -11.34 36.78 25.13
CA LEU A 716 -10.78 36.86 26.47
C LEU A 716 -11.84 36.69 27.58
N HIS A 717 -11.50 35.93 28.61
CA HIS A 717 -12.35 35.74 29.79
C HIS A 717 -11.53 35.68 31.07
N ARG A 718 -11.83 36.57 32.02
CA ARG A 718 -11.01 36.83 33.22
C ARG A 718 -10.84 35.66 34.22
N LYS A 719 -11.49 34.52 33.98
CA LYS A 719 -11.51 33.36 34.88
C LYS A 719 -11.59 32.00 34.17
N ASN A 720 -11.91 31.99 32.88
CA ASN A 720 -12.26 30.77 32.14
C ASN A 720 -11.54 30.74 30.77
N ASN A 721 -10.56 31.61 30.58
CA ASN A 721 -9.74 31.73 29.38
C ASN A 721 -8.43 32.45 29.76
N VAL A 722 -7.74 31.89 30.76
CA VAL A 722 -6.50 32.42 31.33
C VAL A 722 -5.46 31.31 31.39
N ASP A 723 -4.64 31.23 30.35
CA ASP A 723 -3.72 30.11 30.16
C ASP A 723 -2.43 30.29 30.97
N LYS A 724 -1.91 29.21 31.53
CA LYS A 724 -0.60 29.15 32.19
C LYS A 724 0.44 28.63 31.21
N ILE A 725 1.39 29.48 30.82
CA ILE A 725 2.56 29.08 30.04
C ILE A 725 3.71 28.74 31.00
N LEU A 726 4.08 27.47 31.05
CA LEU A 726 4.95 26.89 32.07
C LEU A 726 6.45 27.14 31.83
N ASP A 727 6.90 27.20 30.58
CA ASP A 727 8.31 27.20 30.19
C ASP A 727 8.74 28.37 29.28
N PHE A 728 7.90 29.39 29.11
CA PHE A 728 8.16 30.52 28.22
C PHE A 728 9.57 31.15 28.39
N SER A 729 10.32 31.18 27.30
CA SER A 729 11.61 31.83 27.15
C SER A 729 11.46 33.14 26.38
N ALA A 730 11.57 34.29 27.06
CA ALA A 730 11.55 35.62 26.39
C ALA A 730 12.72 35.87 25.42
N LYS A 731 13.67 34.92 25.32
CA LYS A 731 14.77 34.97 24.34
C LYS A 731 14.38 34.29 23.04
N ASP A 732 13.61 33.21 23.12
CA ASP A 732 13.40 32.27 22.03
C ASP A 732 11.93 32.25 21.58
N ASP A 733 10.97 32.36 22.51
CA ASP A 733 9.54 32.22 22.27
C ASP A 733 8.83 33.54 21.98
N SER A 734 7.62 33.44 21.43
CA SER A 734 6.77 34.57 21.12
C SER A 734 5.29 34.32 21.43
N ILE A 735 4.54 35.39 21.63
CA ILE A 735 3.10 35.40 21.89
C ILE A 735 2.42 36.09 20.71
N TRP A 736 1.52 35.38 20.05
CA TRP A 736 0.78 35.88 18.90
C TRP A 736 -0.65 36.21 19.32
N LEU A 737 -1.11 37.38 18.92
CA LEU A 737 -2.37 37.97 19.35
C LEU A 737 -3.24 38.25 18.12
N ASP A 738 -4.43 37.67 18.08
CA ASP A 738 -5.35 37.84 16.96
C ASP A 738 -5.96 39.24 16.93
N ASN A 739 -5.92 39.90 15.76
CA ASN A 739 -6.38 41.26 15.59
C ASN A 739 -7.92 41.45 15.72
N ALA A 740 -8.73 40.38 15.65
CA ALA A 740 -10.17 40.42 15.90
C ALA A 740 -10.51 40.46 17.39
N ILE A 741 -9.62 39.93 18.24
CA ILE A 741 -9.74 39.96 19.70
C ILE A 741 -9.03 41.19 20.26
N PHE A 742 -7.79 41.42 19.86
CA PHE A 742 -6.91 42.48 20.34
C PHE A 742 -6.95 43.71 19.43
N ARG A 743 -8.16 44.22 19.19
CA ARG A 743 -8.52 45.19 18.11
C ARG A 743 -7.73 46.49 18.05
N LYS A 744 -7.00 46.89 19.11
CA LYS A 744 -6.23 48.15 19.16
C LYS A 744 -4.76 48.00 18.78
N LEU A 745 -4.26 46.78 18.65
CA LEU A 745 -2.82 46.53 18.53
C LEU A 745 -2.28 46.62 17.10
N GLY A 746 -3.16 46.62 16.09
CA GLY A 746 -2.81 46.70 14.67
C GLY A 746 -3.25 45.46 13.89
N ALA A 747 -2.82 45.36 12.63
CA ALA A 747 -3.18 44.26 11.73
C ALA A 747 -1.98 43.36 11.42
N GLY A 748 -2.22 42.07 11.29
CA GLY A 748 -1.28 41.03 10.89
C GLY A 748 -1.99 39.88 10.18
N SER A 749 -1.25 38.81 9.87
CA SER A 749 -1.80 37.50 9.48
C SER A 749 -0.92 36.41 10.07
N LEU A 750 -1.45 35.19 10.27
CA LEU A 750 -0.65 34.03 10.71
C LEU A 750 0.58 33.78 9.82
N THR A 751 0.47 34.07 8.52
CA THR A 751 1.55 33.93 7.54
C THR A 751 2.50 35.13 7.47
N LYS A 752 2.10 36.29 8.01
CA LYS A 752 2.88 37.54 8.04
C LYS A 752 2.65 38.28 9.36
N PRO A 753 3.08 37.70 10.49
CA PRO A 753 2.90 38.30 11.81
C PRO A 753 3.61 39.66 11.89
N LYS A 754 2.95 40.65 12.50
CA LYS A 754 3.55 41.99 12.69
C LYS A 754 3.90 42.22 14.13
N GLN A 755 5.16 42.58 14.39
CA GLN A 755 5.61 42.89 15.75
C GLN A 755 4.78 44.01 16.39
N LEU A 756 4.46 43.83 17.67
CA LEU A 756 3.74 44.82 18.46
C LEU A 756 4.52 46.15 18.52
N LYS A 757 3.81 47.28 18.52
CA LYS A 757 4.45 48.59 18.69
C LYS A 757 4.94 48.75 20.12
N LYS A 758 6.14 49.33 20.28
CA LYS A 758 6.74 49.58 21.60
C LYS A 758 5.82 50.35 22.54
N ASP A 759 5.12 51.36 22.03
CA ASP A 759 4.24 52.22 22.82
C ASP A 759 2.92 51.51 23.23
N PHE A 760 2.72 50.25 22.83
CA PHE A 760 1.54 49.46 23.17
C PHE A 760 1.77 48.46 24.31
N PHE A 761 2.99 48.43 24.86
CA PHE A 761 3.41 47.45 25.86
C PHE A 761 3.98 48.11 27.12
N SER A 762 3.56 47.61 28.28
CA SER A 762 4.00 48.13 29.58
C SER A 762 4.34 47.02 30.58
N ILE A 763 5.36 47.26 31.42
CA ILE A 763 5.68 46.40 32.57
C ILE A 763 5.04 46.97 33.84
N GLY A 764 4.22 46.18 34.53
CA GLY A 764 3.51 46.55 35.75
C GLY A 764 2.18 45.82 35.88
N TYR A 765 1.31 46.27 36.78
CA TYR A 765 0.00 45.66 37.01
C TYR A 765 -1.17 46.46 36.40
N LYS A 766 -0.86 47.54 35.67
CA LYS A 766 -1.80 48.42 34.96
C LYS A 766 -1.06 49.24 33.90
N ALA A 767 -1.80 49.77 32.94
CA ALA A 767 -1.32 50.76 31.97
C ALA A 767 -0.76 52.02 32.66
N LYS A 768 0.30 52.60 32.08
CA LYS A 768 0.98 53.80 32.56
C LYS A 768 0.64 55.03 31.73
N ASP A 769 0.37 54.86 30.45
CA ASP A 769 -0.15 55.92 29.59
C ASP A 769 -1.46 55.49 28.91
N LYS A 770 -1.85 56.14 27.82
CA LYS A 770 -3.13 55.94 27.11
C LYS A 770 -3.06 54.92 25.98
N ASN A 771 -1.88 54.37 25.73
CA ASN A 771 -1.61 53.45 24.63
C ASN A 771 -1.15 52.08 25.14
N ASP A 772 -1.02 51.87 26.45
CA ASP A 772 -0.53 50.63 27.06
C ASP A 772 -1.61 49.54 27.04
N TYR A 773 -1.79 48.90 25.89
CA TYR A 773 -2.83 47.88 25.69
C TYR A 773 -2.43 46.49 26.21
N VAL A 774 -1.16 46.09 26.08
CA VAL A 774 -0.64 44.81 26.61
C VAL A 774 0.24 45.10 27.82
N ILE A 775 -0.07 44.48 28.96
CA ILE A 775 0.61 44.74 30.23
C ILE A 775 1.12 43.44 30.83
N TYR A 776 2.40 43.39 31.22
CA TYR A 776 2.98 42.26 31.93
C TYR A 776 3.32 42.62 33.39
N ASP A 777 2.62 41.99 34.34
CA ASP A 777 2.94 42.07 35.77
C ASP A 777 4.06 41.10 36.08
N ASN A 778 5.31 41.57 35.95
CA ASN A 778 6.50 40.76 36.19
C ASN A 778 6.63 40.24 37.64
N LYS A 779 5.88 40.76 38.61
CA LYS A 779 5.89 40.26 39.99
C LYS A 779 4.99 39.04 40.14
N LYS A 780 3.86 39.04 39.45
CA LYS A 780 2.88 37.93 39.48
C LYS A 780 3.05 36.94 38.33
N GLY A 781 3.71 37.35 37.25
CA GLY A 781 3.80 36.61 36.01
C GLY A 781 2.56 36.72 35.14
N VAL A 782 1.72 37.76 35.29
CA VAL A 782 0.40 37.79 34.62
C VAL A 782 0.40 38.75 33.43
N LEU A 783 -0.17 38.33 32.31
CA LEU A 783 -0.46 39.18 31.16
C LEU A 783 -1.91 39.68 31.19
N TYR A 784 -2.04 40.97 30.90
CA TYR A 784 -3.31 41.66 30.83
C TYR A 784 -3.47 42.36 29.48
N TYR A 785 -4.70 42.39 28.99
CA TYR A 785 -5.14 43.27 27.92
C TYR A 785 -6.04 44.37 28.47
N ASP A 786 -5.61 45.62 28.31
CA ASP A 786 -6.39 46.81 28.60
C ASP A 786 -6.94 47.37 27.30
N ALA A 787 -8.21 47.09 27.00
CA ALA A 787 -8.82 47.43 25.71
C ALA A 787 -8.87 48.95 25.42
N ASP A 788 -8.84 49.81 26.46
CA ASP A 788 -8.77 51.26 26.29
C ASP A 788 -7.35 51.82 26.40
N GLY A 789 -6.40 50.98 26.84
CA GLY A 789 -4.98 51.27 26.96
C GLY A 789 -4.62 52.34 27.98
N SER A 790 -5.58 52.82 28.79
CA SER A 790 -5.46 54.00 29.64
C SER A 790 -5.33 53.72 31.13
N GLY A 791 -5.53 52.47 31.54
CA GLY A 791 -5.48 52.03 32.93
C GLY A 791 -6.69 52.47 33.77
N LYS A 792 -7.68 53.10 33.15
CA LYS A 792 -8.94 53.51 33.78
C LYS A 792 -9.94 52.36 33.80
N SER A 793 -10.02 51.60 32.72
CA SER A 793 -10.83 50.39 32.66
C SER A 793 -10.11 49.21 33.28
N LYS A 794 -10.88 48.22 33.71
CA LYS A 794 -10.33 47.01 34.33
C LYS A 794 -9.73 46.14 33.23
N ALA A 795 -8.40 46.02 33.19
CA ALA A 795 -7.74 45.12 32.25
C ALA A 795 -8.16 43.65 32.45
N THR A 796 -8.20 42.90 31.37
CA THR A 796 -8.57 41.48 31.31
C THR A 796 -7.33 40.61 31.36
N GLU A 797 -7.29 39.69 32.31
CA GLU A 797 -6.24 38.66 32.42
C GLU A 797 -6.45 37.65 31.29
N PHE A 798 -5.37 37.27 30.60
CA PHE A 798 -5.44 36.28 29.51
C PHE A 798 -4.33 35.22 29.55
N ALA A 799 -3.23 35.46 30.27
CA ALA A 799 -2.21 34.44 30.48
C ALA A 799 -1.41 34.65 31.76
N ILE A 800 -0.80 33.56 32.25
CA ILE A 800 0.08 33.49 33.41
C ILE A 800 1.37 32.81 32.95
N LEU A 801 2.52 33.35 33.31
CA LEU A 801 3.85 32.87 32.97
C LEU A 801 4.73 32.82 34.22
N ALA A 802 5.96 32.34 34.06
CA ALA A 802 6.99 32.47 35.07
C ALA A 802 7.18 33.93 35.52
N LYS A 803 7.47 34.11 36.81
CA LYS A 803 7.70 35.44 37.41
C LYS A 803 9.08 35.97 36.97
N LYS A 804 9.21 37.31 36.89
CA LYS A 804 10.47 38.02 36.60
C LYS A 804 11.09 37.74 35.22
N LEU A 805 10.29 37.31 34.24
CA LEU A 805 10.77 37.22 32.85
C LEU A 805 11.17 38.59 32.32
N LYS A 806 12.18 38.63 31.45
CA LYS A 806 12.69 39.86 30.82
C LYS A 806 11.90 40.23 29.55
N MET A 807 10.57 40.21 29.65
CA MET A 807 9.70 40.43 28.49
C MET A 807 9.73 41.87 27.99
N THR A 808 9.57 42.04 26.68
CA THR A 808 9.46 43.32 25.98
C THR A 808 8.38 43.25 24.90
N TYR A 809 8.06 44.40 24.28
CA TYR A 809 7.16 44.46 23.13
C TYR A 809 7.59 43.54 21.96
N LYS A 810 8.86 43.12 21.91
CA LYS A 810 9.39 42.27 20.84
C LYS A 810 8.88 40.84 20.88
N ASP A 811 8.38 40.41 22.04
CA ASP A 811 7.91 39.05 22.27
C ASP A 811 6.46 38.88 21.77
N PHE A 812 5.81 39.97 21.36
CA PHE A 812 4.41 39.99 20.93
C PHE A 812 4.27 40.31 19.44
N PHE A 813 3.40 39.55 18.77
CA PHE A 813 3.09 39.73 17.36
C PHE A 813 1.58 39.76 17.13
N MET A 814 1.14 40.59 16.19
CA MET A 814 -0.23 40.63 15.70
C MET A 814 -0.38 39.70 14.52
N VAL A 815 -1.44 38.90 14.56
CA VAL A 815 -1.86 38.01 13.47
C VAL A 815 -3.30 38.26 13.06
#